data_AF-A0A088F2C4-F1
#
_entry.id   AF-A0A088F2C4-F1
#
_cell.length_a   1.000
_cell.length_b   1.000
_cell.length_c   1.000
_cell.angle_alpha   90.00
_cell.angle_beta   90.00
_cell.angle_gamma   90.00
#
_symmetry.space_group_name_H-M   'P 1'
#
loop_
_entity.id
_entity.type
_entity.pdbx_description
1 polymer ?
#
loop_
_entity_poly.entity_id
_entity_poly.type
_entity_poly.pdbx_seq_one_letter_code
_entity_poly.pdbx_strand_id
1 'polypeptide(L)'
;MLSPLGLGKKKVVTADSTKKDSVLVYDKFLKNAKIDSGVFNVINKEKDFFFEIPLEKLEQDFLLINKISSVPLALNEAGLNKGMNYENKVIRFSLKKARKEIWASEIKPQVEVPIEDAIARSVADNFTPSFIESFKIEGYNKDSSSVIIKVNKIFDGTEKSFNDVFTNIGLGTSPKTALSIIDQMKSFDNNVVIRSILSTRVTEGNESIPISLTVTSNILELPKEAMKPRFSDPRVGYFTTPRWYFSDKQQELEKRELVTRWRLEPREEDVARYIAGELVVPKKQIVFYIDPATPQQWRKQIIEGVHDWQTAFEEAGFKDAIIAKEVPARMDFDIDDANTSAITYAASPQANAMGPSVVDPRTGEILEADVIWWHNVMTALNTWMRVQTGVIDTSVRGNVFSDEKMAHAIRFVSSHEIGHTLGLKHNMGSSYSFPVDSLRSASFTEKMGGTATSIMDYARFNYVAQPEDQVKAITPIIGLYDKYAIAWAYRWYPNKTAWEELPLLKKEIESKQDNPYYWYGEQQDHKNTVDPRSQSEDLGDNAMLAGAYGLKNLKRIMPQIINWTTIAGQDYYKAGKLYMAVIGQWYAYADHVSNNIGGIYLNNPVLGDGKDAYAPVPRQTQIEALAYLKEHVFTLPEWLFRKELMTKTFPLKDSPVGSFEYAPYTLKREFQYSLLYNLLQDQRLLRMTEMELLFGRDQAWSIEEFLKTLRQDIFAKTIAKQNLDIDARMLQQNYIDILLVTNNKSMDKLNTKKLSFVDQFMQAAKPVFCPVHGVAHGIGEENNLRNVHVSGMSRTAEMLTVKRAELIQIQKLIKAAQSSGDFTTQAHYQDLLMRINSSLNTSN
;
A
#
# COMPACT_ATOMS: atom_id res chain seq x y z
N MET A 1 -35.49 -1.57 4.87
CA MET A 1 -34.91 -2.43 3.82
C MET A 1 -34.50 -1.54 2.67
N LEU A 2 -33.20 -1.38 2.45
CA LEU A 2 -32.64 -0.59 1.35
C LEU A 2 -32.18 -1.60 0.29
N SER A 3 -32.69 -1.45 -0.93
CA SER A 3 -32.42 -2.33 -2.06
C SER A 3 -31.58 -1.56 -3.07
N PRO A 4 -30.58 -2.17 -3.73
CA PRO A 4 -29.94 -1.55 -4.87
C PRO A 4 -31.02 -1.28 -5.93
N LEU A 5 -31.15 -0.01 -6.30
CA LEU A 5 -32.18 0.46 -7.22
C LEU A 5 -31.88 0.00 -8.65
N GLY A 6 -32.53 -1.09 -9.01
CA GLY A 6 -32.50 -1.63 -10.36
C GLY A 6 -33.63 -2.63 -10.58
N LEU A 7 -34.88 -2.27 -10.29
CA LEU A 7 -36.03 -3.11 -10.63
C LEU A 7 -37.18 -2.28 -11.19
N GLY A 8 -37.07 -1.98 -12.49
CA GLY A 8 -38.23 -1.67 -13.31
C GLY A 8 -39.20 -2.86 -13.31
N LYS A 9 -40.48 -2.57 -13.09
CA LYS A 9 -41.62 -3.51 -13.08
C LYS A 9 -41.46 -4.67 -14.07
N LYS A 10 -41.61 -5.91 -13.57
CA LYS A 10 -41.85 -7.12 -14.37
C LYS A 10 -42.99 -6.86 -15.37
N LYS A 11 -42.63 -6.57 -16.62
CA LYS A 11 -43.55 -6.67 -17.74
C LYS A 11 -43.39 -8.07 -18.31
N VAL A 12 -44.41 -8.90 -18.17
CA VAL A 12 -44.53 -10.18 -18.84
C VAL A 12 -44.40 -9.90 -20.34
N VAL A 13 -43.29 -10.33 -20.93
CA VAL A 13 -43.11 -10.33 -22.39
C VAL A 13 -43.88 -11.53 -22.90
N THR A 14 -45.07 -11.27 -23.43
CA THR A 14 -45.84 -12.24 -24.21
C THR A 14 -45.00 -12.67 -25.42
N ALA A 15 -44.75 -13.98 -25.51
CA ALA A 15 -44.05 -14.60 -26.62
C ALA A 15 -44.80 -14.32 -27.94
N ASP A 16 -44.11 -13.66 -28.87
CA ASP A 16 -44.60 -13.42 -30.23
C ASP A 16 -44.33 -14.66 -31.09
N SER A 17 -45.28 -15.03 -31.94
CA SER A 17 -45.32 -16.30 -32.66
C SER A 17 -44.46 -16.29 -33.92
N THR A 18 -43.16 -16.56 -33.79
CA THR A 18 -42.24 -16.87 -34.91
C THR A 18 -41.48 -18.17 -34.69
N LYS A 19 -42.18 -19.21 -34.23
CA LYS A 19 -41.60 -20.50 -33.79
C LYS A 19 -41.07 -21.43 -34.90
N LYS A 20 -41.13 -21.06 -36.20
CA LYS A 20 -40.78 -21.99 -37.31
C LYS A 20 -39.52 -21.64 -38.11
N ASP A 21 -39.03 -20.39 -38.09
CA ASP A 21 -37.83 -20.00 -38.84
C ASP A 21 -36.54 -19.95 -38.00
N SER A 22 -36.62 -19.68 -36.69
CA SER A 22 -35.44 -19.57 -35.82
C SER A 22 -34.69 -20.90 -35.63
N VAL A 23 -35.41 -22.02 -35.55
CA VAL A 23 -34.85 -23.34 -35.24
C VAL A 23 -33.88 -23.83 -36.33
N LEU A 24 -34.24 -23.68 -37.60
CA LEU A 24 -33.40 -24.07 -38.74
C LEU A 24 -32.17 -23.17 -38.90
N VAL A 25 -32.28 -21.89 -38.54
CA VAL A 25 -31.15 -20.93 -38.57
C VAL A 25 -30.16 -21.20 -37.44
N TYR A 26 -30.65 -21.51 -36.23
CA TYR A 26 -29.81 -21.84 -35.08
C TYR A 26 -29.05 -23.16 -35.28
N ASP A 27 -29.73 -24.24 -35.70
CA ASP A 27 -29.08 -25.54 -35.95
C ASP A 27 -28.02 -25.43 -37.07
N LYS A 28 -28.27 -24.60 -38.08
CA LYS A 28 -27.29 -24.30 -39.14
C LYS A 28 -26.14 -23.45 -38.62
N PHE A 29 -26.39 -22.48 -37.73
CA PHE A 29 -25.37 -21.63 -37.12
C PHE A 29 -24.37 -22.46 -36.31
N LEU A 30 -24.88 -23.37 -35.47
CA LEU A 30 -24.09 -24.25 -34.61
C LEU A 30 -23.35 -25.38 -35.34
N LYS A 31 -23.61 -25.60 -36.64
CA LYS A 31 -22.91 -26.63 -37.41
C LYS A 31 -21.40 -26.39 -37.35
N ASN A 32 -20.66 -27.42 -36.90
CA ASN A 32 -19.21 -27.41 -36.68
C ASN A 32 -18.71 -26.45 -35.57
N ALA A 33 -19.60 -25.96 -34.70
CA ALA A 33 -19.21 -25.16 -33.55
C ALA A 33 -18.90 -26.03 -32.32
N LYS A 34 -17.95 -25.59 -31.50
CA LYS A 34 -17.76 -26.10 -30.14
C LYS A 34 -18.53 -25.21 -29.18
N ILE A 35 -19.29 -25.81 -28.27
CA ILE A 35 -20.12 -25.09 -27.30
C ILE A 35 -19.65 -25.46 -25.91
N ASP A 36 -19.35 -24.45 -25.11
CA ASP A 36 -19.12 -24.57 -23.68
C ASP A 36 -20.25 -23.85 -22.94
N SER A 37 -20.91 -24.53 -21.99
CA SER A 37 -22.18 -24.08 -21.41
C SER A 37 -21.98 -23.53 -20.00
N GLY A 38 -22.69 -22.47 -19.66
CA GLY A 38 -22.58 -21.82 -18.35
C GLY A 38 -23.46 -20.57 -18.26
N VAL A 39 -23.00 -19.53 -17.55
CA VAL A 39 -23.75 -18.28 -17.37
C VAL A 39 -24.09 -17.63 -18.71
N PHE A 40 -23.14 -17.68 -19.65
CA PHE A 40 -23.34 -17.48 -21.09
C PHE A 40 -22.82 -18.73 -21.79
N ASN A 41 -23.51 -19.26 -22.80
CA ASN A 41 -22.85 -20.30 -23.60
C ASN A 41 -21.80 -19.65 -24.50
N VAL A 42 -20.59 -20.19 -24.49
CA VAL A 42 -19.50 -19.78 -25.39
C VAL A 42 -19.55 -20.68 -26.61
N ILE A 43 -19.80 -20.08 -27.77
CA ILE A 43 -19.82 -20.78 -29.05
C ILE A 43 -18.55 -20.41 -29.81
N ASN A 44 -17.69 -21.39 -30.05
CA ASN A 44 -16.48 -21.24 -30.85
C ASN A 44 -16.67 -21.85 -32.24
N LYS A 45 -16.49 -21.04 -33.28
CA LYS A 45 -16.57 -21.43 -34.68
C LYS A 45 -15.33 -20.96 -35.44
N GLU A 46 -14.42 -21.89 -35.70
CA GLU A 46 -13.12 -21.61 -36.31
C GLU A 46 -12.30 -20.58 -35.51
N LYS A 47 -12.30 -19.31 -35.95
CA LYS A 47 -11.62 -18.18 -35.29
C LYS A 47 -12.58 -17.24 -34.57
N ASP A 48 -13.88 -17.43 -34.75
CA ASP A 48 -14.92 -16.55 -34.24
C ASP A 48 -15.50 -17.09 -32.94
N PHE A 49 -15.64 -16.21 -31.96
CA PHE A 49 -16.22 -16.50 -30.66
C PHE A 49 -17.52 -15.71 -30.50
N PHE A 50 -18.54 -16.39 -30.00
CA PHE A 50 -19.84 -15.82 -29.74
C PHE A 50 -20.28 -16.11 -28.32
N PHE A 51 -20.97 -15.14 -27.72
CA PHE A 51 -21.75 -15.37 -26.50
C PHE A 51 -23.20 -15.61 -26.88
N GLU A 52 -23.76 -16.71 -26.39
CA GLU A 52 -25.19 -16.92 -26.27
C GLU A 52 -25.62 -16.49 -24.86
N ILE A 53 -26.22 -15.31 -24.76
CA ILE A 53 -26.60 -14.69 -23.49
C ILE A 53 -28.08 -14.97 -23.23
N PRO A 54 -28.46 -15.64 -22.14
CA PRO A 54 -29.86 -15.77 -21.76
C PRO A 54 -30.51 -14.40 -21.57
N LEU A 55 -31.72 -14.19 -22.10
CA LEU A 55 -32.41 -12.91 -21.99
C LEU A 55 -32.68 -12.50 -20.54
N GLU A 56 -32.79 -13.46 -19.62
CA GLU A 56 -32.93 -13.20 -18.19
C GLU A 56 -31.66 -12.59 -17.55
N LYS A 57 -30.49 -12.79 -18.15
CA LYS A 57 -29.20 -12.22 -17.71
C LYS A 57 -28.98 -10.80 -18.24
N LEU A 58 -29.77 -10.35 -19.21
CA LEU A 58 -29.76 -8.95 -19.62
C LEU A 58 -30.26 -8.06 -18.48
N GLU A 59 -29.76 -6.83 -18.42
CA GLU A 59 -30.02 -5.86 -17.35
C GLU A 59 -29.51 -6.28 -15.96
N GLN A 60 -28.79 -7.39 -15.84
CA GLN A 60 -28.06 -7.78 -14.62
C GLN A 60 -26.64 -7.23 -14.63
N ASP A 61 -26.10 -6.99 -13.44
CA ASP A 61 -24.73 -6.49 -13.27
C ASP A 61 -23.74 -7.65 -13.22
N PHE A 62 -22.69 -7.53 -14.01
CA PHE A 62 -21.53 -8.41 -14.01
C PHE A 62 -20.29 -7.62 -13.62
N LEU A 63 -19.33 -8.27 -12.98
CA LEU A 63 -18.02 -7.73 -12.73
C LEU A 63 -17.06 -8.25 -13.80
N LEU A 64 -16.53 -7.33 -14.60
CA LEU A 64 -15.41 -7.58 -15.49
C LEU A 64 -14.12 -7.46 -14.68
N ILE A 65 -13.35 -8.53 -14.59
CA ILE A 65 -12.11 -8.63 -13.80
C ILE A 65 -10.98 -8.99 -14.77
N ASN A 66 -9.96 -8.14 -14.85
CA ASN A 66 -8.84 -8.36 -15.75
C ASN A 66 -7.54 -8.66 -14.99
N LYS A 67 -6.91 -9.79 -15.33
CA LYS A 67 -5.69 -10.30 -14.69
C LYS A 67 -4.57 -10.54 -15.71
N ILE A 68 -3.33 -10.40 -15.27
CA ILE A 68 -2.14 -10.78 -16.03
C ILE A 68 -1.88 -12.27 -15.88
N SER A 69 -1.75 -13.01 -16.99
CA SER A 69 -1.49 -14.46 -16.98
C SER A 69 -0.03 -14.79 -17.31
N SER A 70 0.62 -13.99 -18.16
CA SER A 70 2.04 -14.13 -18.49
C SER A 70 2.63 -12.83 -19.02
N VAL A 71 3.94 -12.66 -18.84
CA VAL A 71 4.68 -11.44 -19.20
C VAL A 71 6.05 -11.77 -19.81
N PRO A 72 6.60 -10.93 -20.70
CA PRO A 72 7.99 -11.03 -21.14
C PRO A 72 8.95 -10.46 -20.08
N LEU A 73 10.26 -10.72 -20.24
CA LEU A 73 11.31 -10.28 -19.31
C LEU A 73 11.22 -8.78 -18.96
N ALA A 74 11.05 -7.93 -19.97
CA ALA A 74 11.00 -6.47 -19.78
C ALA A 74 9.90 -6.01 -18.80
N LEU A 75 8.75 -6.67 -18.78
CA LEU A 75 7.67 -6.36 -17.83
C LEU A 75 7.88 -7.06 -16.47
N ASN A 76 8.43 -8.28 -16.49
CA ASN A 76 8.75 -9.02 -15.26
C ASN A 76 9.79 -8.27 -14.41
N GLU A 77 10.85 -7.74 -15.03
CA GLU A 77 11.86 -6.92 -14.33
C GLU A 77 11.32 -5.58 -13.84
N ALA A 78 10.24 -5.08 -14.46
CA ALA A 78 9.51 -3.90 -14.01
C ALA A 78 8.50 -4.20 -12.89
N GLY A 79 8.38 -5.45 -12.45
CA GLY A 79 7.51 -5.87 -11.34
C GLY A 79 6.07 -6.22 -11.73
N LEU A 80 5.75 -6.32 -13.02
CA LEU A 80 4.47 -6.84 -13.50
C LEU A 80 4.57 -8.35 -13.72
N ASN A 81 3.73 -9.14 -13.06
CA ASN A 81 3.81 -10.60 -13.06
C ASN A 81 2.43 -11.27 -13.14
N LYS A 82 2.45 -12.59 -13.36
CA LYS A 82 1.26 -13.46 -13.37
C LYS A 82 0.45 -13.31 -12.08
N GLY A 83 -0.88 -13.35 -12.21
CA GLY A 83 -1.87 -13.26 -11.14
C GLY A 83 -2.28 -11.83 -10.80
N MET A 84 -1.54 -10.80 -11.24
CA MET A 84 -1.84 -9.41 -10.89
C MET A 84 -3.13 -8.93 -11.58
N ASN A 85 -4.11 -8.51 -10.77
CA ASN A 85 -5.28 -7.79 -11.23
C ASN A 85 -4.91 -6.35 -11.64
N TYR A 86 -5.39 -5.89 -12.80
CA TYR A 86 -5.08 -4.53 -13.29
C TYR A 86 -6.31 -3.66 -13.57
N GLU A 87 -7.51 -4.23 -13.66
CA GLU A 87 -8.73 -3.46 -13.88
C GLU A 87 -9.97 -4.27 -13.46
N ASN A 88 -10.91 -3.60 -12.78
CA ASN A 88 -12.23 -4.14 -12.47
C ASN A 88 -13.32 -3.14 -12.88
N LYS A 89 -14.37 -3.60 -13.58
CA LYS A 89 -15.50 -2.76 -14.03
C LYS A 89 -16.82 -3.46 -13.78
N VAL A 90 -17.81 -2.76 -13.25
CA VAL A 90 -19.19 -3.30 -13.27
C VAL A 90 -19.78 -3.01 -14.63
N ILE A 91 -20.23 -4.05 -15.33
CA ILE A 91 -20.80 -3.96 -16.66
C ILE A 91 -22.22 -4.52 -16.71
N ARG A 92 -23.02 -4.02 -17.64
CA ARG A 92 -24.39 -4.51 -17.88
C ARG A 92 -24.69 -4.58 -19.38
N PHE A 93 -25.24 -5.70 -19.81
CA PHE A 93 -25.71 -5.92 -21.17
C PHE A 93 -27.20 -5.56 -21.31
N SER A 94 -27.53 -4.72 -22.29
CA SER A 94 -28.88 -4.22 -22.53
C SER A 94 -29.31 -4.42 -23.98
N LEU A 95 -30.53 -4.93 -24.19
CA LEU A 95 -31.10 -5.08 -25.54
C LEU A 95 -31.62 -3.75 -26.10
N LYS A 96 -31.05 -3.29 -27.22
CA LYS A 96 -31.54 -2.12 -27.97
C LYS A 96 -32.35 -2.57 -29.17
N LYS A 97 -33.64 -2.85 -28.92
CA LYS A 97 -34.60 -3.37 -29.92
C LYS A 97 -34.62 -2.56 -31.23
N ALA A 98 -34.62 -1.23 -31.13
CA ALA A 98 -34.67 -0.34 -32.30
C ALA A 98 -33.46 -0.51 -33.24
N ARG A 99 -32.32 -0.94 -32.71
CA ARG A 99 -31.07 -1.15 -33.47
C ARG A 99 -30.75 -2.62 -33.73
N LYS A 100 -31.50 -3.55 -33.13
CA LYS A 100 -31.20 -5.00 -33.14
C LYS A 100 -29.77 -5.29 -32.66
N GLU A 101 -29.38 -4.62 -31.58
CA GLU A 101 -28.05 -4.70 -30.98
C GLU A 101 -28.16 -4.98 -29.47
N ILE A 102 -27.12 -5.61 -28.91
CA ILE A 102 -26.85 -5.64 -27.47
C ILE A 102 -25.82 -4.57 -27.17
N TRP A 103 -26.09 -3.68 -26.23
CA TRP A 103 -25.13 -2.67 -25.78
C TRP A 103 -24.60 -3.05 -24.40
N ALA A 104 -23.29 -2.94 -24.21
CA ALA A 104 -22.67 -3.05 -22.89
C ALA A 104 -22.42 -1.65 -22.34
N SER A 105 -22.73 -1.47 -21.06
CA SER A 105 -22.47 -0.24 -20.31
C SER A 105 -21.56 -0.50 -19.12
N GLU A 106 -20.74 0.49 -18.78
CA GLU A 106 -20.05 0.55 -17.49
C GLU A 106 -20.96 1.25 -16.47
N ILE A 107 -21.01 0.67 -15.28
CA ILE A 107 -21.78 1.16 -14.13
C ILE A 107 -20.80 1.51 -13.02
N LYS A 108 -21.02 2.67 -12.40
CA LYS A 108 -20.35 3.06 -11.17
C LYS A 108 -21.36 2.94 -10.03
N PRO A 109 -21.42 1.80 -9.34
CA PRO A 109 -22.32 1.65 -8.21
C PRO A 109 -21.74 2.40 -7.03
N GLN A 110 -21.96 3.70 -7.01
CA GLN A 110 -21.59 4.58 -5.90
C GLN A 110 -22.84 5.16 -5.23
N VAL A 111 -23.99 5.12 -5.90
CA VAL A 111 -25.20 5.84 -5.50
C VAL A 111 -26.30 4.90 -5.04
N GLU A 112 -26.96 5.26 -3.94
CA GLU A 112 -28.17 4.62 -3.38
C GLU A 112 -29.26 5.66 -3.13
N VAL A 113 -30.52 5.23 -3.25
CA VAL A 113 -31.68 6.07 -2.90
C VAL A 113 -32.88 5.19 -2.50
N PRO A 114 -33.73 5.59 -1.54
CA PRO A 114 -35.00 4.91 -1.30
C PRO A 114 -35.91 5.01 -2.52
N ILE A 115 -36.51 3.90 -2.95
CA ILE A 115 -37.35 3.85 -4.17
C ILE A 115 -38.62 4.72 -4.10
N GLU A 116 -39.09 4.99 -2.89
CA GLU A 116 -40.30 5.79 -2.63
C GLU A 116 -40.02 7.29 -2.56
N ASP A 117 -38.74 7.69 -2.48
CA ASP A 117 -38.36 9.10 -2.44
C ASP A 117 -38.47 9.71 -3.84
N ALA A 118 -39.00 10.93 -3.94
CA ALA A 118 -39.17 11.65 -5.20
C ALA A 118 -37.83 11.86 -5.93
N ILE A 119 -36.75 12.06 -5.18
CA ILE A 119 -35.39 12.21 -5.73
C ILE A 119 -34.88 10.96 -6.46
N ALA A 120 -35.47 9.77 -6.23
CA ALA A 120 -35.06 8.54 -6.91
C ALA A 120 -35.14 8.65 -8.44
N ARG A 121 -36.12 9.40 -8.97
CA ARG A 121 -36.20 9.70 -10.41
C ARG A 121 -35.03 10.54 -10.88
N SER A 122 -34.68 11.58 -10.13
CA SER A 122 -33.53 12.45 -10.46
C SER A 122 -32.22 11.67 -10.43
N VAL A 123 -32.05 10.78 -9.45
CA VAL A 123 -30.89 9.88 -9.38
C VAL A 123 -30.82 8.99 -10.62
N ALA A 124 -31.94 8.38 -11.04
CA ALA A 124 -31.97 7.57 -12.24
C ALA A 124 -31.62 8.35 -13.52
N ASP A 125 -31.99 9.64 -13.60
CA ASP A 125 -31.73 10.51 -14.75
C ASP A 125 -30.29 11.07 -14.78
N ASN A 126 -29.63 11.22 -13.62
CA ASN A 126 -28.29 11.85 -13.51
C ASN A 126 -27.13 10.85 -13.32
N PHE A 127 -27.42 9.62 -12.92
CA PHE A 127 -26.43 8.56 -12.71
C PHE A 127 -26.64 7.39 -13.68
N THR A 128 -26.99 7.70 -14.92
CA THR A 128 -27.21 6.68 -15.96
C THR A 128 -25.90 5.95 -16.31
N PRO A 129 -25.95 4.64 -16.57
CA PRO A 129 -24.79 3.90 -17.09
C PRO A 129 -24.29 4.47 -18.42
N SER A 130 -22.97 4.43 -18.63
CA SER A 130 -22.34 4.87 -19.88
C SER A 130 -22.10 3.68 -20.79
N PHE A 131 -22.58 3.71 -22.03
CA PHE A 131 -22.31 2.65 -22.99
C PHE A 131 -20.83 2.64 -23.42
N ILE A 132 -20.21 1.49 -23.32
CA ILE A 132 -18.79 1.27 -23.67
C ILE A 132 -18.63 0.42 -24.92
N GLU A 133 -19.65 -0.34 -25.30
CA GLU A 133 -19.60 -1.21 -26.48
C GLU A 133 -20.99 -1.56 -27.03
N SER A 134 -21.06 -1.92 -28.31
CA SER A 134 -22.25 -2.46 -28.97
C SER A 134 -21.97 -3.72 -29.79
N PHE A 135 -22.91 -4.65 -29.83
CA PHE A 135 -22.80 -5.92 -30.55
C PHE A 135 -24.03 -6.14 -31.43
N LYS A 136 -23.81 -6.54 -32.68
CA LYS A 136 -24.89 -6.97 -33.57
C LYS A 136 -25.44 -8.31 -33.09
N ILE A 137 -26.75 -8.47 -33.19
CA ILE A 137 -27.42 -9.75 -32.91
C ILE A 137 -27.27 -10.65 -34.12
N GLU A 138 -26.55 -11.76 -33.94
CA GLU A 138 -26.31 -12.78 -34.98
C GLU A 138 -27.48 -13.78 -35.06
N GLY A 139 -28.22 -13.93 -33.97
CA GLY A 139 -29.38 -14.81 -33.91
C GLY A 139 -29.93 -14.97 -32.50
N TYR A 140 -30.91 -15.86 -32.38
CA TYR A 140 -31.50 -16.32 -31.12
C TYR A 140 -31.47 -17.85 -31.11
N ASN A 141 -31.53 -18.44 -29.91
CA ASN A 141 -31.69 -19.88 -29.80
C ASN A 141 -33.10 -20.36 -30.24
N LYS A 142 -33.30 -21.69 -30.23
CA LYS A 142 -34.50 -22.35 -30.78
C LYS A 142 -35.81 -21.80 -30.21
N ASP A 143 -35.85 -21.47 -28.92
CA ASP A 143 -37.03 -20.97 -28.22
C ASP A 143 -37.00 -19.44 -28.01
N SER A 144 -35.99 -18.75 -28.54
CA SER A 144 -35.77 -17.31 -28.39
C SER A 144 -35.59 -16.83 -26.94
N SER A 145 -35.14 -17.72 -26.05
CA SER A 145 -34.80 -17.40 -24.65
C SER A 145 -33.38 -16.84 -24.49
N SER A 146 -32.53 -16.90 -25.53
CA SER A 146 -31.17 -16.34 -25.52
C SER A 146 -30.84 -15.63 -26.83
N VAL A 147 -29.87 -14.73 -26.77
CA VAL A 147 -29.37 -13.93 -27.91
C VAL A 147 -27.91 -14.24 -28.19
N ILE A 148 -27.53 -14.31 -29.46
CA ILE A 148 -26.16 -14.63 -29.90
C ILE A 148 -25.48 -13.36 -30.40
N ILE A 149 -24.31 -13.05 -29.86
CA ILE A 149 -23.48 -11.92 -30.27
C ILE A 149 -22.03 -12.35 -30.52
N LYS A 150 -21.39 -11.77 -31.54
CA LYS A 150 -19.96 -11.99 -31.81
C LYS A 150 -19.11 -11.08 -30.92
N VAL A 151 -18.13 -11.64 -30.20
CA VAL A 151 -17.40 -10.91 -29.14
C VAL A 151 -15.92 -10.71 -29.38
N ASN A 152 -15.37 -11.22 -30.49
CA ASN A 152 -13.93 -11.16 -30.78
C ASN A 152 -13.30 -9.78 -30.52
N LYS A 153 -13.94 -8.72 -31.03
CA LYS A 153 -13.37 -7.37 -31.06
C LYS A 153 -12.97 -6.81 -29.69
N ILE A 154 -13.61 -7.24 -28.60
CA ILE A 154 -13.32 -6.74 -27.25
C ILE A 154 -12.20 -7.52 -26.54
N PHE A 155 -11.73 -8.62 -27.14
CA PHE A 155 -10.73 -9.51 -26.54
C PHE A 155 -9.55 -9.83 -27.48
N ASP A 156 -9.63 -9.51 -28.78
CA ASP A 156 -8.53 -9.67 -29.74
C ASP A 156 -7.68 -8.40 -29.92
N GLY A 157 -7.95 -7.37 -29.12
CA GLY A 157 -7.24 -6.09 -29.15
C GLY A 157 -7.75 -5.10 -30.21
N THR A 158 -8.86 -5.40 -30.90
CA THR A 158 -9.50 -4.44 -31.82
C THR A 158 -10.08 -3.24 -31.07
N GLU A 159 -10.79 -3.49 -29.99
CA GLU A 159 -11.40 -2.49 -29.11
C GLU A 159 -10.83 -2.60 -27.69
N LYS A 160 -10.86 -1.48 -26.97
CA LYS A 160 -10.28 -1.33 -25.61
C LYS A 160 -11.34 -1.29 -24.50
N SER A 161 -12.62 -1.40 -24.86
CA SER A 161 -13.76 -1.19 -23.97
C SER A 161 -13.74 -2.13 -22.74
N PHE A 162 -13.43 -3.41 -22.97
CA PHE A 162 -13.34 -4.43 -21.92
C PHE A 162 -11.91 -4.72 -21.48
N ASN A 163 -10.92 -4.46 -22.33
CA ASN A 163 -9.53 -4.77 -22.04
C ASN A 163 -8.59 -3.72 -22.65
N ASP A 164 -8.09 -2.82 -21.80
CA ASP A 164 -7.07 -1.83 -22.17
C ASP A 164 -5.78 -2.04 -21.37
N VAL A 165 -5.25 -3.26 -21.40
CA VAL A 165 -4.09 -3.65 -20.59
C VAL A 165 -2.91 -2.69 -20.74
N PHE A 166 -2.57 -2.27 -21.97
CA PHE A 166 -1.37 -1.45 -22.21
C PHE A 166 -1.47 -0.03 -21.65
N THR A 167 -2.67 0.55 -21.60
CA THR A 167 -2.89 1.82 -20.89
C THR A 167 -2.83 1.60 -19.38
N ASN A 168 -3.52 0.57 -18.87
CA ASN A 168 -3.64 0.31 -17.43
C ASN A 168 -2.30 -0.06 -16.76
N ILE A 169 -1.37 -0.69 -17.48
CA ILE A 169 -0.01 -0.97 -16.98
C ILE A 169 0.99 0.17 -17.25
N GLY A 170 0.53 1.32 -17.74
CA GLY A 170 1.33 2.53 -17.89
C GLY A 170 2.15 2.65 -19.19
N LEU A 171 1.99 1.77 -20.17
CA LEU A 171 2.70 1.87 -21.46
C LEU A 171 2.05 2.89 -22.41
N GLY A 172 0.74 3.13 -22.29
CA GLY A 172 0.01 4.11 -23.10
C GLY A 172 -0.09 3.78 -24.59
N THR A 173 0.15 2.52 -24.98
CA THR A 173 0.08 2.04 -26.37
C THR A 173 -1.24 1.32 -26.67
N SER A 174 -1.44 0.91 -27.93
CA SER A 174 -2.59 0.10 -28.35
C SER A 174 -2.13 -1.29 -28.79
N PRO A 175 -2.99 -2.32 -28.67
CA PRO A 175 -2.70 -3.62 -29.23
C PRO A 175 -2.48 -3.57 -30.74
N LYS A 176 -1.54 -4.39 -31.22
CA LYS A 176 -1.36 -4.73 -32.62
C LYS A 176 -2.24 -5.93 -32.93
N THR A 177 -3.42 -5.70 -33.47
CA THR A 177 -4.44 -6.74 -33.76
C THR A 177 -3.89 -7.90 -34.59
N ALA A 178 -3.01 -7.64 -35.55
CA ALA A 178 -2.36 -8.68 -36.37
C ALA A 178 -1.47 -9.67 -35.57
N LEU A 179 -1.10 -9.31 -34.34
CA LEU A 179 -0.28 -10.11 -33.40
C LEU A 179 -1.02 -10.36 -32.08
N SER A 180 -2.34 -10.18 -32.09
CA SER A 180 -3.20 -10.34 -30.91
C SER A 180 -4.32 -11.32 -31.24
N ILE A 181 -4.63 -12.22 -30.31
CA ILE A 181 -5.56 -13.31 -30.54
C ILE A 181 -6.23 -13.75 -29.23
N ILE A 182 -7.45 -14.25 -29.36
CA ILE A 182 -8.14 -14.96 -28.28
C ILE A 182 -7.67 -16.41 -28.32
N ASP A 183 -6.99 -16.83 -27.26
CA ASP A 183 -6.41 -18.15 -27.16
C ASP A 183 -7.45 -19.17 -26.66
N GLN A 184 -8.25 -18.78 -25.66
CA GLN A 184 -9.26 -19.66 -25.08
C GLN A 184 -10.44 -18.85 -24.51
N MET A 185 -11.63 -19.46 -24.54
CA MET A 185 -12.77 -19.03 -23.75
C MET A 185 -13.39 -20.26 -23.07
N LYS A 186 -13.72 -20.14 -21.79
CA LYS A 186 -14.43 -21.14 -20.99
C LYS A 186 -15.67 -20.52 -20.35
N SER A 187 -16.71 -21.31 -20.19
CA SER A 187 -17.91 -20.91 -19.46
C SER A 187 -18.12 -21.77 -18.22
N PHE A 188 -18.53 -21.12 -17.14
CA PHE A 188 -18.89 -21.74 -15.87
C PHE A 188 -20.27 -21.23 -15.45
N ASP A 189 -20.84 -21.84 -14.39
CA ASP A 189 -22.20 -21.54 -13.93
C ASP A 189 -22.47 -20.06 -13.66
N ASN A 190 -21.46 -19.30 -13.20
CA ASN A 190 -21.59 -17.90 -12.80
C ASN A 190 -20.57 -16.96 -13.45
N ASN A 191 -19.62 -17.43 -14.26
CA ASN A 191 -18.69 -16.57 -14.98
C ASN A 191 -18.25 -17.13 -16.34
N VAL A 192 -17.70 -16.25 -17.16
CA VAL A 192 -16.99 -16.60 -18.39
C VAL A 192 -15.54 -16.16 -18.25
N VAL A 193 -14.60 -17.03 -18.62
CA VAL A 193 -13.16 -16.78 -18.55
C VAL A 193 -12.59 -16.73 -19.96
N ILE A 194 -11.96 -15.61 -20.32
CA ILE A 194 -11.41 -15.35 -21.64
C ILE A 194 -9.92 -15.11 -21.52
N ARG A 195 -9.12 -15.95 -22.18
CA ARG A 195 -7.66 -15.79 -22.25
C ARG A 195 -7.25 -15.23 -23.61
N SER A 196 -6.52 -14.12 -23.59
CA SER A 196 -6.06 -13.43 -24.80
C SER A 196 -4.57 -13.18 -24.75
N ILE A 197 -3.91 -13.32 -25.91
CA ILE A 197 -2.53 -12.88 -26.13
C ILE A 197 -2.62 -11.52 -26.81
N LEU A 198 -2.08 -10.48 -26.19
CA LEU A 198 -2.07 -9.12 -26.71
C LEU A 198 -0.62 -8.68 -26.92
N SER A 199 -0.36 -8.07 -28.08
CA SER A 199 0.98 -7.60 -28.45
C SER A 199 0.99 -6.11 -28.77
N THR A 200 2.06 -5.40 -28.42
CA THR A 200 2.30 -4.01 -28.79
C THR A 200 3.80 -3.76 -29.06
N ARG A 201 4.16 -2.51 -29.33
CA ARG A 201 5.55 -2.05 -29.36
C ARG A 201 5.68 -0.78 -28.55
N VAL A 202 6.65 -0.75 -27.65
CA VAL A 202 7.05 0.43 -26.88
C VAL A 202 8.30 1.00 -27.50
N THR A 203 8.36 2.31 -27.70
CA THR A 203 9.54 2.99 -28.24
C THR A 203 10.00 4.04 -27.24
N GLU A 204 11.22 3.88 -26.72
CA GLU A 204 11.87 4.83 -25.82
C GLU A 204 13.19 5.27 -26.44
N GLY A 205 13.31 6.57 -26.73
CA GLY A 205 14.46 7.10 -27.47
C GLY A 205 14.60 6.41 -28.84
N ASN A 206 15.74 5.75 -29.06
CA ASN A 206 16.04 5.02 -30.29
C ASN A 206 15.75 3.51 -30.20
N GLU A 207 15.35 3.02 -29.04
CA GLU A 207 15.04 1.60 -28.83
C GLU A 207 13.55 1.35 -29.01
N SER A 208 13.19 0.28 -29.73
CA SER A 208 11.81 -0.12 -29.93
C SER A 208 11.66 -1.60 -29.60
N ILE A 209 10.97 -1.89 -28.49
CA ILE A 209 10.88 -3.21 -27.89
C ILE A 209 9.47 -3.78 -28.18
N PRO A 210 9.36 -4.94 -28.84
CA PRO A 210 8.08 -5.64 -28.94
C PRO A 210 7.70 -6.23 -27.58
N ILE A 211 6.44 -6.05 -27.18
CA ILE A 211 5.90 -6.57 -25.94
C ILE A 211 4.70 -7.45 -26.29
N SER A 212 4.68 -8.67 -25.77
CA SER A 212 3.57 -9.61 -25.92
C SER A 212 3.31 -10.26 -24.57
N LEU A 213 2.07 -10.21 -24.11
CA LEU A 213 1.66 -10.71 -22.80
C LEU A 213 0.32 -11.45 -22.93
N THR A 214 0.05 -12.36 -21.99
CA THR A 214 -1.25 -13.03 -21.90
C THR A 214 -2.05 -12.42 -20.76
N VAL A 215 -3.32 -12.15 -20.99
CA VAL A 215 -4.28 -11.66 -20.01
C VAL A 215 -5.50 -12.57 -19.94
N THR A 216 -6.11 -12.61 -18.77
CA THR A 216 -7.40 -13.24 -18.55
C THR A 216 -8.43 -12.19 -18.19
N SER A 217 -9.55 -12.16 -18.90
CA SER A 217 -10.74 -11.38 -18.59
C SER A 217 -11.83 -12.32 -18.06
N ASN A 218 -12.32 -12.06 -16.85
CA ASN A 218 -13.48 -12.75 -16.29
C ASN A 218 -14.71 -11.85 -16.38
N ILE A 219 -15.84 -12.38 -16.84
CA ILE A 219 -17.15 -11.73 -16.68
C ILE A 219 -17.91 -12.52 -15.62
N LEU A 220 -17.88 -12.04 -14.38
CA LEU A 220 -18.45 -12.70 -13.20
C LEU A 220 -19.85 -12.14 -12.89
N GLU A 221 -20.85 -12.99 -12.77
CA GLU A 221 -22.18 -12.60 -12.28
C GLU A 221 -22.06 -12.13 -10.82
N LEU A 222 -22.44 -10.88 -10.57
CA LEU A 222 -22.42 -10.36 -9.20
C LEU A 222 -23.53 -11.01 -8.37
N PRO A 223 -23.34 -11.20 -7.04
CA PRO A 223 -24.34 -11.82 -6.19
C PRO A 223 -25.71 -11.14 -6.30
N LYS A 224 -26.76 -11.93 -6.53
CA LYS A 224 -28.15 -11.44 -6.58
C LYS A 224 -28.61 -10.91 -5.22
N GLU A 225 -28.29 -11.66 -4.17
CA GLU A 225 -28.46 -11.23 -2.79
C GLU A 225 -27.20 -10.48 -2.37
N ALA A 226 -27.30 -9.16 -2.26
CA ALA A 226 -26.21 -8.30 -1.83
C ALA A 226 -25.80 -8.62 -0.38
N MET A 227 -24.48 -8.69 -0.12
CA MET A 227 -23.96 -8.77 1.25
C MET A 227 -24.40 -7.52 2.00
N LYS A 228 -24.78 -7.68 3.27
CA LYS A 228 -24.98 -6.53 4.16
C LYS A 228 -23.66 -5.74 4.29
N PRO A 229 -23.61 -4.47 3.86
CA PRO A 229 -22.41 -3.66 3.99
C PRO A 229 -22.17 -3.28 5.47
N ARG A 230 -20.93 -2.91 5.79
CA ARG A 230 -20.56 -2.34 7.09
C ARG A 230 -19.85 -1.02 6.87
N PHE A 231 -20.28 0.02 7.58
CA PHE A 231 -19.64 1.33 7.52
C PHE A 231 -18.28 1.31 8.19
N SER A 232 -17.31 2.00 7.60
CA SER A 232 -15.98 2.14 8.17
C SER A 232 -15.96 3.10 9.37
N ASP A 233 -14.94 2.94 10.21
CA ASP A 233 -14.56 3.88 11.26
C ASP A 233 -13.04 4.08 11.17
N PRO A 234 -12.52 5.32 11.14
CA PRO A 234 -11.09 5.59 10.97
C PRO A 234 -10.23 5.10 12.16
N ARG A 235 -10.85 4.64 13.26
CA ARG A 235 -10.14 4.01 14.39
C ARG A 235 -9.89 2.51 14.18
N VAL A 236 -10.37 1.92 13.07
CA VAL A 236 -10.16 0.51 12.71
C VAL A 236 -9.71 0.41 11.24
N GLY A 237 -8.47 -0.03 11.02
CA GLY A 237 -7.80 -0.02 9.72
C GLY A 237 -8.30 -1.03 8.68
N TYR A 238 -9.37 -0.69 7.95
CA TYR A 238 -9.87 -1.45 6.80
C TYR A 238 -9.75 -0.68 5.48
N PHE A 239 -9.53 -1.41 4.37
CA PHE A 239 -9.78 -0.94 3.01
C PHE A 239 -11.28 -0.68 2.82
N THR A 240 -11.62 0.30 1.97
CA THR A 240 -12.99 0.76 1.82
C THR A 240 -13.40 1.02 0.38
N THR A 241 -14.71 1.05 0.15
CA THR A 241 -15.34 1.54 -1.08
C THR A 241 -16.36 2.64 -0.77
N PRO A 242 -16.37 3.77 -1.52
CA PRO A 242 -17.22 4.92 -1.22
C PRO A 242 -18.68 4.71 -1.64
N ARG A 243 -19.62 5.29 -0.89
CA ARG A 243 -21.06 5.30 -1.16
C ARG A 243 -21.71 6.65 -0.87
N TRP A 244 -22.67 6.99 -1.71
CA TRP A 244 -23.49 8.18 -1.65
C TRP A 244 -24.95 7.78 -1.47
N TYR A 245 -25.58 8.27 -0.42
CA TYR A 245 -26.98 8.01 -0.11
C TYR A 245 -27.79 9.27 -0.37
N PHE A 246 -28.74 9.20 -1.31
CA PHE A 246 -29.73 10.24 -1.54
C PHE A 246 -31.02 9.92 -0.79
N SER A 247 -31.70 10.96 -0.33
CA SER A 247 -33.04 10.87 0.21
C SER A 247 -33.75 12.22 0.12
N ASP A 248 -35.07 12.23 0.08
CA ASP A 248 -35.89 13.45 0.18
C ASP A 248 -35.71 14.15 1.55
N LYS A 249 -35.24 13.42 2.56
CA LYS A 249 -35.18 13.87 3.95
C LYS A 249 -33.87 14.56 4.33
N GLN A 250 -32.88 14.58 3.43
CA GLN A 250 -31.55 15.13 3.72
C GLN A 250 -31.41 16.56 3.23
N GLN A 251 -30.60 17.36 3.93
CA GLN A 251 -30.21 18.71 3.50
C GLN A 251 -28.82 18.75 2.86
N GLU A 252 -28.11 17.61 2.88
CA GLU A 252 -26.82 17.39 2.26
C GLU A 252 -26.69 15.92 1.83
N LEU A 253 -25.78 15.63 0.89
CA LEU A 253 -25.52 14.26 0.47
C LEU A 253 -24.81 13.48 1.57
N GLU A 254 -25.42 12.39 2.06
CA GLU A 254 -24.73 11.49 2.98
C GLU A 254 -23.68 10.68 2.21
N LYS A 255 -22.41 10.86 2.58
CA LYS A 255 -21.26 10.08 2.07
C LYS A 255 -20.78 9.12 3.15
N ARG A 256 -20.58 7.86 2.81
CA ARG A 256 -20.01 6.83 3.70
C ARG A 256 -18.98 6.00 2.96
N GLU A 257 -18.10 5.39 3.72
CA GLU A 257 -17.16 4.38 3.25
C GLU A 257 -17.63 3.01 3.76
N LEU A 258 -17.65 2.00 2.90
CA LEU A 258 -17.96 0.61 3.27
C LEU A 258 -16.66 -0.18 3.41
N VAL A 259 -16.47 -0.92 4.49
CA VAL A 259 -15.29 -1.78 4.64
C VAL A 259 -15.33 -2.94 3.64
N THR A 260 -14.17 -3.30 3.09
CA THR A 260 -14.06 -4.47 2.22
C THR A 260 -13.86 -5.72 3.07
N ARG A 261 -14.72 -6.73 2.94
CA ARG A 261 -14.67 -7.96 3.76
C ARG A 261 -15.37 -9.14 3.08
N TRP A 262 -15.02 -10.36 3.47
CA TRP A 262 -15.75 -11.56 3.04
C TRP A 262 -17.13 -11.65 3.68
N ARG A 263 -18.09 -12.24 2.97
CA ARG A 263 -19.41 -12.57 3.52
C ARG A 263 -19.32 -13.80 4.43
N LEU A 264 -19.27 -13.58 5.74
CA LEU A 264 -19.40 -14.62 6.75
C LEU A 264 -20.74 -14.52 7.48
N GLU A 265 -21.52 -15.60 7.38
CA GLU A 265 -22.82 -15.75 8.01
C GLU A 265 -22.91 -17.16 8.59
N PRO A 266 -23.52 -17.35 9.78
CA PRO A 266 -23.80 -18.67 10.31
C PRO A 266 -24.72 -19.46 9.35
N ARG A 267 -24.64 -20.78 9.38
CA ARG A 267 -25.66 -21.63 8.77
C ARG A 267 -26.98 -21.46 9.52
N GLU A 268 -28.11 -21.65 8.85
CA GLU A 268 -29.44 -21.39 9.43
C GLU A 268 -29.65 -22.20 10.72
N GLU A 269 -29.21 -23.46 10.72
CA GLU A 269 -29.25 -24.37 11.87
C GLU A 269 -28.33 -23.96 13.04
N ASP A 270 -27.31 -23.14 12.77
CA ASP A 270 -26.27 -22.74 13.72
C ASP A 270 -26.50 -21.34 14.30
N VAL A 271 -27.48 -20.57 13.81
CA VAL A 271 -27.75 -19.19 14.25
C VAL A 271 -27.97 -19.09 15.76
N ALA A 272 -28.76 -19.99 16.35
CA ALA A 272 -29.03 -19.97 17.79
C ALA A 272 -27.76 -20.22 18.62
N ARG A 273 -26.90 -21.13 18.16
CA ARG A 273 -25.62 -21.47 18.80
C ARG A 273 -24.63 -20.32 18.69
N TYR A 274 -24.55 -19.68 17.52
CA TYR A 274 -23.73 -18.49 17.29
C TYR A 274 -24.13 -17.35 18.24
N ILE A 275 -25.44 -17.06 18.36
CA ILE A 275 -25.96 -16.01 19.27
C ILE A 275 -25.68 -16.37 20.73
N ALA A 276 -25.66 -17.66 21.09
CA ALA A 276 -25.28 -18.14 22.42
C ALA A 276 -23.77 -18.07 22.70
N GLY A 277 -22.95 -17.68 21.72
CA GLY A 277 -21.50 -17.55 21.84
C GLY A 277 -20.71 -18.82 21.51
N GLU A 278 -21.35 -19.85 20.96
CA GLU A 278 -20.63 -21.03 20.46
C GLU A 278 -19.97 -20.75 19.09
N LEU A 279 -18.80 -21.34 18.87
CA LEU A 279 -18.12 -21.30 17.58
C LEU A 279 -18.85 -22.17 16.55
N VAL A 280 -19.19 -21.57 15.40
CA VAL A 280 -19.89 -22.25 14.29
C VAL A 280 -19.07 -22.17 13.01
N VAL A 281 -19.36 -23.04 12.04
CA VAL A 281 -18.72 -22.96 10.71
C VAL A 281 -19.55 -22.01 9.85
N PRO A 282 -18.94 -21.03 9.15
CA PRO A 282 -19.71 -20.14 8.29
C PRO A 282 -20.36 -20.90 7.13
N LYS A 283 -21.44 -20.34 6.59
CA LYS A 283 -22.16 -20.87 5.42
C LYS A 283 -21.24 -21.01 4.20
N LYS A 284 -20.35 -20.05 3.98
CA LYS A 284 -19.28 -20.09 2.96
C LYS A 284 -17.95 -19.84 3.66
N GLN A 285 -17.02 -20.79 3.52
CA GLN A 285 -15.65 -20.63 4.01
C GLN A 285 -14.83 -19.78 3.03
N ILE A 286 -13.81 -19.10 3.52
CA ILE A 286 -12.78 -18.47 2.72
C ILE A 286 -11.75 -19.56 2.36
N VAL A 287 -11.57 -19.84 1.08
CA VAL A 287 -10.73 -20.95 0.61
C VAL A 287 -9.66 -20.44 -0.33
N PHE A 288 -8.40 -20.64 0.04
CA PHE A 288 -7.23 -20.36 -0.80
C PHE A 288 -6.65 -21.64 -1.39
N TYR A 289 -6.24 -21.60 -2.65
CA TYR A 289 -5.50 -22.66 -3.30
C TYR A 289 -4.04 -22.25 -3.53
N ILE A 290 -3.11 -23.16 -3.25
CA ILE A 290 -1.69 -22.94 -3.52
C ILE A 290 -1.39 -23.24 -4.99
N ASP A 291 -0.78 -22.29 -5.71
CA ASP A 291 -0.32 -22.52 -7.08
C ASP A 291 0.57 -23.77 -7.11
N PRO A 292 0.27 -24.79 -7.93
CA PRO A 292 1.10 -25.98 -8.10
C PRO A 292 2.56 -25.67 -8.48
N ALA A 293 2.85 -24.49 -9.05
CA ALA A 293 4.19 -24.01 -9.35
C ALA A 293 5.00 -23.61 -8.09
N THR A 294 4.36 -23.49 -6.93
CA THR A 294 5.01 -23.19 -5.65
C THR A 294 5.98 -24.31 -5.27
N PRO A 295 7.25 -24.03 -4.95
CA PRO A 295 8.20 -25.04 -4.48
C PRO A 295 7.68 -25.80 -3.25
N GLN A 296 7.81 -27.13 -3.27
CA GLN A 296 7.17 -28.03 -2.29
C GLN A 296 7.54 -27.72 -0.84
N GLN A 297 8.81 -27.36 -0.60
CA GLN A 297 9.33 -27.09 0.74
C GLN A 297 8.73 -25.84 1.39
N TRP A 298 8.07 -24.95 0.63
CA TRP A 298 7.42 -23.74 1.14
C TRP A 298 5.92 -23.88 1.35
N ARG A 299 5.27 -24.84 0.66
CA ARG A 299 3.80 -24.94 0.62
C ARG A 299 3.17 -25.04 1.99
N LYS A 300 3.73 -25.88 2.87
CA LYS A 300 3.20 -26.09 4.22
C LYS A 300 3.16 -24.79 5.00
N GLN A 301 4.25 -24.01 5.03
CA GLN A 301 4.33 -22.79 5.81
C GLN A 301 3.50 -21.65 5.22
N ILE A 302 3.31 -21.63 3.90
CA ILE A 302 2.36 -20.72 3.24
C ILE A 302 0.92 -21.08 3.66
N ILE A 303 0.54 -22.36 3.63
CA ILE A 303 -0.78 -22.85 4.10
C ILE A 303 -1.01 -22.46 5.57
N GLU A 304 -0.02 -22.72 6.41
CA GLU A 304 -0.08 -22.38 7.84
C GLU A 304 -0.23 -20.88 8.07
N GLY A 305 0.34 -20.02 7.21
CA GLY A 305 0.15 -18.58 7.31
C GLY A 305 -1.29 -18.14 7.03
N VAL A 306 -2.03 -18.89 6.21
CA VAL A 306 -3.48 -18.70 6.05
C VAL A 306 -4.22 -19.13 7.31
N HIS A 307 -3.85 -20.28 7.88
CA HIS A 307 -4.49 -20.84 9.07
C HIS A 307 -4.21 -20.04 10.36
N ASP A 308 -3.14 -19.27 10.40
CA ASP A 308 -2.84 -18.36 11.52
C ASP A 308 -4.00 -17.41 11.84
N TRP A 309 -4.78 -17.00 10.82
CA TRP A 309 -5.93 -16.11 10.99
C TRP A 309 -7.15 -16.76 11.63
N GLN A 310 -7.19 -18.09 11.77
CA GLN A 310 -8.32 -18.79 12.36
C GLN A 310 -8.61 -18.31 13.79
N THR A 311 -7.57 -18.03 14.59
CA THR A 311 -7.75 -17.51 15.97
C THR A 311 -8.46 -16.16 16.01
N ALA A 312 -8.32 -15.33 14.96
CA ALA A 312 -9.02 -14.05 14.89
C ALA A 312 -10.49 -14.23 14.48
N PHE A 313 -10.79 -15.19 13.60
CA PHE A 313 -12.17 -15.52 13.25
C PHE A 313 -12.95 -16.18 14.40
N GLU A 314 -12.27 -16.89 15.29
CA GLU A 314 -12.89 -17.42 16.51
C GLU A 314 -13.44 -16.31 17.40
N GLU A 315 -12.76 -15.17 17.50
CA GLU A 315 -13.26 -13.97 18.20
C GLU A 315 -14.50 -13.36 17.53
N ALA A 316 -14.67 -13.59 16.22
CA ALA A 316 -15.89 -13.24 15.48
C ALA A 316 -16.99 -14.31 15.61
N GLY A 317 -16.75 -15.42 16.31
CA GLY A 317 -17.70 -16.53 16.52
C GLY A 317 -17.61 -17.65 15.47
N PHE A 318 -16.58 -17.67 14.63
CA PHE A 318 -16.44 -18.65 13.54
C PHE A 318 -15.23 -19.56 13.73
N LYS A 319 -15.45 -20.87 13.64
CA LYS A 319 -14.38 -21.87 13.45
C LYS A 319 -14.35 -22.33 11.99
N ASP A 320 -13.19 -22.80 11.54
CA ASP A 320 -12.96 -23.21 10.15
C ASP A 320 -13.42 -22.13 9.14
N ALA A 321 -13.22 -20.85 9.46
CA ALA A 321 -13.67 -19.74 8.62
C ALA A 321 -12.78 -19.56 7.39
N ILE A 322 -11.48 -19.81 7.56
CA ILE A 322 -10.45 -19.61 6.54
C ILE A 322 -9.57 -20.86 6.43
N ILE A 323 -9.37 -21.35 5.21
CA ILE A 323 -8.57 -22.54 4.94
C ILE A 323 -7.73 -22.35 3.67
N ALA A 324 -6.53 -22.94 3.65
CA ALA A 324 -5.74 -23.13 2.43
C ALA A 324 -5.55 -24.61 2.10
N LYS A 325 -5.48 -24.93 0.80
CA LYS A 325 -5.33 -26.28 0.28
C LYS A 325 -4.43 -26.32 -0.94
N GLU A 326 -3.74 -27.44 -1.15
CA GLU A 326 -3.15 -27.72 -2.46
C GLU A 326 -4.25 -28.08 -3.47
N VAL A 327 -4.02 -27.79 -4.75
CA VAL A 327 -4.94 -28.13 -5.82
C VAL A 327 -5.02 -29.66 -5.96
N PRO A 328 -6.21 -30.28 -5.84
CA PRO A 328 -6.38 -31.71 -6.06
C PRO A 328 -6.06 -32.10 -7.51
N ALA A 329 -5.39 -33.23 -7.72
CA ALA A 329 -4.94 -33.66 -9.05
C ALA A 329 -6.04 -33.82 -10.13
N ARG A 330 -7.32 -33.92 -9.72
CA ARG A 330 -8.47 -34.07 -10.62
C ARG A 330 -9.32 -32.79 -10.76
N MET A 331 -8.98 -31.73 -10.03
CA MET A 331 -9.69 -30.46 -10.12
C MET A 331 -9.32 -29.79 -11.45
N ASP A 332 -10.33 -29.39 -12.24
CA ASP A 332 -10.12 -28.47 -13.35
C ASP A 332 -9.84 -27.09 -12.76
N PHE A 333 -8.56 -26.82 -12.52
CA PHE A 333 -8.10 -25.63 -11.82
C PHE A 333 -7.54 -24.64 -12.83
N ASP A 334 -8.20 -23.49 -12.91
CA ASP A 334 -7.69 -22.31 -13.60
C ASP A 334 -7.39 -21.25 -12.57
N ILE A 335 -6.12 -20.88 -12.43
CA ILE A 335 -5.67 -19.95 -11.39
C ILE A 335 -6.21 -18.53 -11.62
N ASP A 336 -6.56 -18.20 -12.86
CA ASP A 336 -7.09 -16.88 -13.21
C ASP A 336 -8.64 -16.83 -13.14
N ASP A 337 -9.31 -17.94 -12.80
CA ASP A 337 -10.76 -17.98 -12.62
C ASP A 337 -11.17 -17.25 -11.34
N ALA A 338 -12.07 -16.26 -11.48
CA ALA A 338 -12.59 -15.45 -10.37
C ALA A 338 -13.39 -16.24 -9.32
N ASN A 339 -13.71 -17.52 -9.54
CA ASN A 339 -14.29 -18.39 -8.51
C ASN A 339 -13.27 -18.95 -7.53
N THR A 340 -11.98 -18.80 -7.80
CA THR A 340 -10.91 -19.44 -7.05
C THR A 340 -9.93 -18.41 -6.53
N SER A 341 -9.79 -18.31 -5.21
CA SER A 341 -8.73 -17.49 -4.60
C SER A 341 -7.43 -18.28 -4.55
N ALA A 342 -6.33 -17.65 -4.98
CA ALA A 342 -5.07 -18.35 -5.18
C ALA A 342 -3.88 -17.63 -4.55
N ILE A 343 -2.90 -18.41 -4.10
CA ILE A 343 -1.56 -17.93 -3.76
C ILE A 343 -0.64 -18.29 -4.92
N THR A 344 -0.36 -17.29 -5.77
CA THR A 344 0.39 -17.41 -7.02
C THR A 344 1.88 -17.23 -6.78
N TYR A 345 2.70 -18.17 -7.27
CA TYR A 345 4.15 -18.11 -7.16
C TYR A 345 4.78 -17.53 -8.45
N ALA A 346 5.30 -16.31 -8.36
CA ALA A 346 5.91 -15.60 -9.48
C ALA A 346 7.44 -15.75 -9.48
N ALA A 347 7.99 -16.37 -10.52
CA ALA A 347 9.42 -16.35 -10.80
C ALA A 347 9.84 -14.96 -11.29
N SER A 348 10.42 -14.16 -10.39
CA SER A 348 10.76 -12.76 -10.63
C SER A 348 11.89 -12.29 -9.71
N PRO A 349 12.73 -11.32 -10.16
CA PRO A 349 13.71 -10.65 -9.30
C PRO A 349 13.07 -9.69 -8.28
N GLN A 350 11.78 -9.39 -8.36
CA GLN A 350 11.09 -8.53 -7.39
C GLN A 350 11.13 -9.16 -5.99
N ALA A 351 11.60 -8.39 -5.00
CA ALA A 351 11.77 -8.85 -3.63
C ALA A 351 10.61 -8.35 -2.73
N ASN A 352 9.39 -8.79 -3.02
CA ASN A 352 8.19 -8.39 -2.27
C ASN A 352 7.13 -9.51 -2.25
N ALA A 353 6.00 -9.28 -1.59
CA ALA A 353 4.73 -10.01 -1.70
C ALA A 353 3.55 -9.00 -1.73
N MET A 354 2.38 -9.42 -2.20
CA MET A 354 1.15 -8.60 -2.14
C MET A 354 -0.09 -9.49 -1.99
N GLY A 355 -1.10 -9.02 -1.25
CA GLY A 355 -2.41 -9.67 -1.11
C GLY A 355 -3.60 -8.82 -1.59
N PRO A 356 -3.74 -8.52 -2.89
CA PRO A 356 -4.91 -7.83 -3.43
C PRO A 356 -6.20 -8.68 -3.34
N SER A 357 -7.34 -8.00 -3.47
CA SER A 357 -8.66 -8.64 -3.53
C SER A 357 -9.56 -8.00 -4.58
N VAL A 358 -10.48 -8.81 -5.11
CA VAL A 358 -11.55 -8.37 -6.01
C VAL A 358 -12.82 -8.16 -5.18
N VAL A 359 -13.41 -6.97 -5.30
CA VAL A 359 -14.51 -6.52 -4.44
C VAL A 359 -15.76 -6.24 -5.27
N ASP A 360 -16.94 -6.60 -4.77
CA ASP A 360 -18.22 -6.07 -5.21
C ASP A 360 -18.38 -4.63 -4.68
N PRO A 361 -18.24 -3.60 -5.54
CA PRO A 361 -18.30 -2.20 -5.10
C PRO A 361 -19.69 -1.77 -4.60
N ARG A 362 -20.74 -2.59 -4.78
CA ARG A 362 -22.08 -2.30 -4.26
C ARG A 362 -22.15 -2.48 -2.74
N THR A 363 -21.31 -3.36 -2.18
CA THR A 363 -21.45 -3.83 -0.78
C THR A 363 -20.14 -3.85 0.00
N GLY A 364 -18.99 -3.81 -0.67
CA GLY A 364 -17.69 -4.08 -0.06
C GLY A 364 -17.42 -5.59 0.11
N GLU A 365 -18.20 -6.47 -0.50
CA GLU A 365 -17.95 -7.92 -0.43
C GLU A 365 -16.69 -8.30 -1.20
N ILE A 366 -15.73 -8.92 -0.54
CA ILE A 366 -14.60 -9.59 -1.22
C ILE A 366 -15.15 -10.85 -1.88
N LEU A 367 -15.01 -10.93 -3.20
CA LEU A 367 -15.48 -12.05 -4.02
C LEU A 367 -14.37 -13.10 -4.19
N GLU A 368 -13.13 -12.64 -4.32
CA GLU A 368 -11.94 -13.43 -4.60
C GLU A 368 -10.67 -12.65 -4.20
N ALA A 369 -9.54 -13.33 -3.96
CA ALA A 369 -8.25 -12.72 -3.64
C ALA A 369 -7.06 -13.49 -4.23
N ASP A 370 -6.14 -12.73 -4.86
CA ASP A 370 -4.94 -13.24 -5.53
C ASP A 370 -3.68 -12.82 -4.76
N VAL A 371 -3.13 -13.69 -3.91
CA VAL A 371 -1.83 -13.38 -3.28
C VAL A 371 -0.72 -13.60 -4.30
N ILE A 372 0.11 -12.59 -4.55
CA ILE A 372 1.26 -12.68 -5.44
C ILE A 372 2.52 -12.82 -4.61
N TRP A 373 3.14 -13.99 -4.71
CA TRP A 373 4.38 -14.33 -4.06
C TRP A 373 5.52 -14.27 -5.06
N TRP A 374 6.37 -13.24 -5.00
CA TRP A 374 7.56 -13.21 -5.84
C TRP A 374 8.71 -14.00 -5.22
N HIS A 375 9.37 -14.81 -6.04
CA HIS A 375 10.47 -15.68 -5.60
C HIS A 375 11.52 -14.93 -4.77
N ASN A 376 11.90 -13.71 -5.18
CA ASN A 376 13.02 -13.01 -4.57
C ASN A 376 12.70 -12.34 -3.21
N VAL A 377 11.48 -12.45 -2.67
CA VAL A 377 11.16 -12.02 -1.29
C VAL A 377 12.09 -12.67 -0.26
N MET A 378 12.57 -13.88 -0.55
CA MET A 378 13.55 -14.60 0.27
C MET A 378 14.88 -13.85 0.42
N THR A 379 15.29 -13.03 -0.56
CA THR A 379 16.50 -12.20 -0.44
C THR A 379 16.31 -11.10 0.61
N ALA A 380 15.12 -10.50 0.66
CA ALA A 380 14.77 -9.51 1.68
C ALA A 380 14.75 -10.16 3.07
N LEU A 381 14.05 -11.29 3.23
CA LEU A 381 14.00 -12.06 4.48
C LEU A 381 15.40 -12.50 4.94
N ASN A 382 16.24 -13.00 4.03
CA ASN A 382 17.62 -13.37 4.35
C ASN A 382 18.40 -12.18 4.90
N THR A 383 18.29 -11.03 4.24
CA THR A 383 19.01 -9.82 4.62
C THR A 383 18.53 -9.29 5.98
N TRP A 384 17.22 -9.16 6.16
CA TRP A 384 16.63 -8.67 7.40
C TRP A 384 16.97 -9.56 8.59
N MET A 385 16.79 -10.88 8.49
CA MET A 385 17.10 -11.80 9.59
C MET A 385 18.58 -11.75 9.97
N ARG A 386 19.49 -11.70 8.98
CA ARG A 386 20.94 -11.58 9.22
C ARG A 386 21.28 -10.32 10.01
N VAL A 387 20.76 -9.18 9.58
CA VAL A 387 21.13 -7.87 10.12
C VAL A 387 20.41 -7.59 11.44
N GLN A 388 19.14 -7.95 11.56
CA GLN A 388 18.31 -7.62 12.72
C GLN A 388 18.44 -8.67 13.84
N THR A 389 18.63 -9.95 13.51
CA THR A 389 18.60 -11.05 14.50
C THR A 389 19.83 -11.94 14.55
N GLY A 390 20.77 -11.84 13.59
CA GLY A 390 21.96 -12.70 13.53
C GLY A 390 22.88 -12.63 14.75
N VAL A 391 22.74 -11.59 15.59
CA VAL A 391 23.44 -11.49 16.87
C VAL A 391 22.89 -12.47 17.89
N ILE A 392 21.56 -12.60 18.01
CA ILE A 392 20.88 -13.44 19.00
C ILE A 392 20.52 -14.83 18.45
N ASP A 393 20.44 -14.97 17.12
CA ASP A 393 20.14 -16.22 16.43
C ASP A 393 21.32 -16.61 15.53
N THR A 394 22.05 -17.65 15.91
CA THR A 394 23.23 -18.11 15.16
C THR A 394 22.87 -18.82 13.86
N SER A 395 21.63 -19.33 13.73
CA SER A 395 21.17 -20.10 12.56
C SER A 395 21.00 -19.22 11.31
N VAL A 396 20.89 -17.90 11.49
CA VAL A 396 20.66 -16.94 10.41
C VAL A 396 21.91 -16.15 10.04
N ARG A 397 23.12 -16.58 10.41
CA ARG A 397 24.37 -15.84 10.09
C ARG A 397 24.88 -16.11 8.68
N GLY A 398 24.70 -17.34 8.21
CA GLY A 398 25.20 -17.81 6.92
C GLY A 398 24.52 -17.16 5.72
N ASN A 399 25.16 -17.27 4.55
CA ASN A 399 24.59 -16.78 3.29
C ASN A 399 23.36 -17.58 2.82
N VAL A 400 23.22 -18.81 3.30
CA VAL A 400 22.11 -19.72 2.99
C VAL A 400 21.58 -20.24 4.32
N PHE A 401 20.27 -20.16 4.52
CA PHE A 401 19.61 -20.71 5.70
C PHE A 401 19.18 -22.16 5.44
N SER A 402 18.87 -22.91 6.49
CA SER A 402 18.10 -24.14 6.31
C SER A 402 16.72 -23.83 5.74
N ASP A 403 16.15 -24.78 5.00
CA ASP A 403 14.79 -24.65 4.48
C ASP A 403 13.80 -24.40 5.61
N GLU A 404 13.93 -25.10 6.74
CA GLU A 404 13.09 -24.88 7.93
C GLU A 404 13.10 -23.41 8.39
N LYS A 405 14.28 -22.79 8.42
CA LYS A 405 14.43 -21.41 8.90
C LYS A 405 13.88 -20.39 7.90
N MET A 406 14.12 -20.60 6.61
CA MET A 406 13.52 -19.75 5.56
C MET A 406 12.00 -19.91 5.54
N ALA A 407 11.50 -21.15 5.65
CA ALA A 407 10.08 -21.44 5.66
C ALA A 407 9.34 -20.77 6.83
N HIS A 408 9.96 -20.67 8.01
CA HIS A 408 9.39 -19.91 9.14
C HIS A 408 9.23 -18.42 8.80
N ALA A 409 10.22 -17.81 8.13
CA ALA A 409 10.14 -16.42 7.69
C ALA A 409 9.09 -16.22 6.59
N ILE A 410 8.94 -17.23 5.72
CA ILE A 410 7.89 -17.29 4.70
C ILE A 410 6.50 -17.31 5.33
N ARG A 411 6.27 -18.09 6.41
CA ARG A 411 5.00 -18.09 7.15
C ARG A 411 4.62 -16.69 7.59
N PHE A 412 5.55 -15.96 8.21
CA PHE A 412 5.31 -14.58 8.65
C PHE A 412 4.80 -13.67 7.52
N VAL A 413 5.48 -13.66 6.36
CA VAL A 413 5.03 -12.86 5.20
C VAL A 413 3.69 -13.36 4.68
N SER A 414 3.50 -14.68 4.59
CA SER A 414 2.23 -15.26 4.16
C SER A 414 1.08 -14.82 5.07
N SER A 415 1.26 -14.88 6.39
CA SER A 415 0.26 -14.43 7.35
C SER A 415 -0.02 -12.93 7.23
N HIS A 416 1.00 -12.10 6.97
CA HIS A 416 0.83 -10.67 6.70
C HIS A 416 -0.02 -10.42 5.44
N GLU A 417 0.34 -11.03 4.30
CA GLU A 417 -0.39 -10.82 3.04
C GLU A 417 -1.84 -11.26 3.12
N ILE A 418 -2.12 -12.35 3.86
CA ILE A 418 -3.50 -12.80 4.07
C ILE A 418 -4.32 -11.75 4.80
N GLY A 419 -3.75 -10.97 5.72
CA GLY A 419 -4.48 -9.88 6.38
C GLY A 419 -5.06 -8.85 5.39
N HIS A 420 -4.33 -8.51 4.33
CA HIS A 420 -4.84 -7.65 3.26
C HIS A 420 -6.01 -8.28 2.50
N THR A 421 -5.94 -9.60 2.24
CA THR A 421 -7.05 -10.34 1.62
C THR A 421 -8.30 -10.41 2.51
N LEU A 422 -8.16 -10.13 3.81
CA LEU A 422 -9.28 -10.03 4.75
C LEU A 422 -9.82 -8.60 4.89
N GLY A 423 -9.26 -7.65 4.14
CA GLY A 423 -9.66 -6.24 4.11
C GLY A 423 -8.85 -5.32 5.02
N LEU A 424 -7.85 -5.83 5.74
CA LEU A 424 -7.05 -5.01 6.66
C LEU A 424 -6.03 -4.15 5.91
N LYS A 425 -5.92 -2.89 6.33
CA LYS A 425 -4.79 -2.02 5.99
C LYS A 425 -3.60 -2.34 6.89
N HIS A 426 -2.43 -1.83 6.52
CA HIS A 426 -1.31 -1.76 7.47
C HIS A 426 -1.71 -0.98 8.73
N ASN A 427 -1.29 -1.48 9.89
CA ASN A 427 -1.37 -0.77 11.16
C ASN A 427 0.05 -0.47 11.65
N MET A 428 0.63 0.61 11.11
CA MET A 428 2.00 1.03 11.44
C MET A 428 2.14 1.61 12.86
N GLY A 429 1.02 1.72 13.59
CA GLY A 429 0.99 2.15 14.99
C GLY A 429 1.13 1.04 16.02
N SER A 430 1.23 -0.23 15.58
CA SER A 430 1.18 -1.37 16.49
C SER A 430 2.51 -1.58 17.21
N SER A 431 3.62 -1.30 16.53
CA SER A 431 4.99 -1.36 17.04
C SER A 431 5.17 -0.44 18.26
N TYR A 432 4.58 0.76 18.20
CA TYR A 432 4.61 1.77 19.27
C TYR A 432 3.90 1.30 20.55
N SER A 433 2.97 0.34 20.46
CA SER A 433 2.16 -0.07 21.61
C SER A 433 2.95 -0.86 22.67
N PHE A 434 4.13 -1.39 22.33
CA PHE A 434 4.99 -2.14 23.26
C PHE A 434 6.14 -1.29 23.79
N PRO A 435 6.39 -1.25 25.11
CA PRO A 435 7.58 -0.59 25.64
C PRO A 435 8.85 -1.26 25.12
N VAL A 436 9.85 -0.47 24.71
CA VAL A 436 11.10 -1.00 24.12
C VAL A 436 11.78 -2.04 25.01
N ASP A 437 11.87 -1.79 26.32
CA ASP A 437 12.51 -2.73 27.25
C ASP A 437 11.71 -4.04 27.42
N SER A 438 10.39 -4.02 27.19
CA SER A 438 9.56 -5.23 27.23
C SER A 438 9.88 -6.18 26.06
N LEU A 439 10.29 -5.64 24.90
CA LEU A 439 10.73 -6.44 23.76
C LEU A 439 12.02 -7.24 24.03
N ARG A 440 12.74 -6.92 25.11
CA ARG A 440 13.90 -7.66 25.59
C ARG A 440 13.53 -8.78 26.59
N SER A 441 12.27 -8.88 27.00
CA SER A 441 11.82 -9.95 27.90
C SER A 441 11.29 -11.13 27.09
N ALA A 442 11.95 -12.29 27.19
CA ALA A 442 11.48 -13.53 26.54
C ALA A 442 10.05 -13.89 26.97
N SER A 443 9.75 -13.77 28.27
CA SER A 443 8.40 -14.04 28.80
C SER A 443 7.33 -13.08 28.27
N PHE A 444 7.69 -11.81 28.03
CA PHE A 444 6.76 -10.83 27.48
C PHE A 444 6.49 -11.10 26.00
N THR A 445 7.54 -11.28 25.20
CA THR A 445 7.39 -11.52 23.75
C THR A 445 6.70 -12.85 23.47
N GLU A 446 6.95 -13.89 24.27
CA GLU A 446 6.21 -15.17 24.18
C GLU A 446 4.72 -14.99 24.52
N LYS A 447 4.40 -14.22 25.56
CA LYS A 447 3.01 -13.95 25.96
C LYS A 447 2.26 -13.11 24.93
N MET A 448 2.91 -12.08 24.39
CA MET A 448 2.28 -11.10 23.51
C MET A 448 2.30 -11.51 22.04
N GLY A 449 3.09 -12.53 21.68
CA GLY A 449 3.16 -13.02 20.31
C GLY A 449 4.15 -12.24 19.44
N GLY A 450 5.30 -11.83 19.99
CA GLY A 450 6.39 -11.21 19.25
C GLY A 450 6.56 -9.72 19.53
N THR A 451 6.61 -8.92 18.46
CA THR A 451 7.11 -7.53 18.47
C THR A 451 6.04 -6.45 18.37
N ALA A 452 4.80 -6.79 18.02
CA ALA A 452 3.68 -5.86 17.87
C ALA A 452 2.34 -6.55 18.15
N THR A 453 1.28 -5.75 18.35
CA THR A 453 -0.09 -6.27 18.57
C THR A 453 -0.82 -6.60 17.28
N SER A 454 -0.28 -6.23 16.13
CA SER A 454 -0.79 -6.55 14.80
C SER A 454 0.34 -7.09 13.93
N ILE A 455 0.09 -8.18 13.21
CA ILE A 455 0.97 -8.62 12.13
C ILE A 455 0.99 -7.66 10.94
N MET A 456 -0.02 -6.78 10.83
CA MET A 456 -0.15 -5.78 9.77
C MET A 456 0.80 -4.59 9.93
N ASP A 457 1.64 -4.60 10.97
CA ASP A 457 2.76 -3.69 11.15
C ASP A 457 4.03 -4.27 10.49
N TYR A 458 4.93 -3.40 10.04
CA TYR A 458 6.27 -3.76 9.61
C TYR A 458 7.26 -3.86 10.79
N ALA A 459 6.80 -4.22 11.99
CA ALA A 459 7.60 -4.58 13.16
C ALA A 459 8.31 -5.95 13.00
N ARG A 460 8.95 -6.21 11.85
CA ARG A 460 9.23 -7.56 11.32
C ARG A 460 10.07 -8.43 12.24
N PHE A 461 11.29 -8.01 12.57
CA PHE A 461 12.20 -8.79 13.43
C PHE A 461 12.75 -7.97 14.59
N ASN A 462 12.79 -8.57 15.78
CA ASN A 462 13.19 -7.94 17.03
C ASN A 462 14.68 -7.56 17.07
N TYR A 463 15.04 -6.43 16.48
CA TYR A 463 16.41 -5.89 16.48
C TYR A 463 16.85 -5.31 17.83
N VAL A 464 15.92 -5.16 18.77
CA VAL A 464 16.15 -4.61 20.13
C VAL A 464 16.72 -5.66 21.07
N ALA A 465 16.33 -6.93 20.91
CA ALA A 465 16.80 -8.03 21.75
C ALA A 465 18.34 -8.21 21.69
N GLN A 466 18.94 -8.52 22.84
CA GLN A 466 20.37 -8.73 23.04
C GLN A 466 20.67 -10.21 23.35
N PRO A 467 21.91 -10.71 23.18
CA PRO A 467 22.24 -12.12 23.44
C PRO A 467 21.85 -12.62 24.83
N GLU A 468 22.01 -11.77 25.85
CA GLU A 468 21.68 -12.06 27.25
C GLU A 468 20.17 -12.22 27.51
N ASP A 469 19.33 -11.66 26.63
CA ASP A 469 17.87 -11.61 26.80
C ASP A 469 17.18 -12.95 26.47
N GLN A 470 17.83 -13.79 25.66
CA GLN A 470 17.34 -15.12 25.24
C GLN A 470 15.93 -15.11 24.59
N VAL A 471 15.55 -13.99 23.96
CA VAL A 471 14.28 -13.84 23.24
C VAL A 471 14.24 -14.75 22.01
N LYS A 472 13.17 -15.54 21.88
CA LYS A 472 12.91 -16.43 20.74
C LYS A 472 11.74 -15.98 19.87
N ALA A 473 10.73 -15.33 20.47
CA ALA A 473 9.62 -14.72 19.75
C ALA A 473 10.08 -13.39 19.13
N ILE A 474 10.63 -13.48 17.92
CA ILE A 474 11.30 -12.37 17.24
C ILE A 474 10.45 -11.69 16.16
N THR A 475 9.32 -12.27 15.75
CA THR A 475 8.42 -11.73 14.72
C THR A 475 7.00 -11.65 15.27
N PRO A 476 6.17 -10.69 14.81
CA PRO A 476 4.79 -10.61 15.27
C PRO A 476 3.96 -11.75 14.68
N ILE A 477 2.93 -12.17 15.42
CA ILE A 477 1.90 -13.13 15.01
C ILE A 477 0.54 -12.42 14.92
N ILE A 478 -0.53 -13.15 14.65
CA ILE A 478 -1.92 -12.64 14.76
C ILE A 478 -2.21 -12.24 16.21
N GLY A 479 -2.10 -10.94 16.47
CA GLY A 479 -2.04 -10.37 17.80
C GLY A 479 -3.37 -9.82 18.31
N LEU A 480 -3.31 -9.04 19.40
CA LEU A 480 -4.48 -8.46 20.06
C LEU A 480 -5.29 -7.54 19.15
N TYR A 481 -4.61 -6.71 18.35
CA TYR A 481 -5.27 -5.78 17.45
C TYR A 481 -5.91 -6.53 16.27
N ASP A 482 -5.22 -7.52 15.69
CA ASP A 482 -5.73 -8.31 14.56
C ASP A 482 -7.03 -9.03 14.92
N LYS A 483 -7.03 -9.68 16.09
CA LYS A 483 -8.20 -10.35 16.67
C LYS A 483 -9.37 -9.39 16.86
N TYR A 484 -9.10 -8.20 17.41
CA TYR A 484 -10.10 -7.15 17.58
C TYR A 484 -10.63 -6.64 16.24
N ALA A 485 -9.77 -6.33 15.27
CA ALA A 485 -10.17 -5.79 13.98
C ALA A 485 -11.02 -6.80 13.18
N ILE A 486 -10.63 -8.09 13.19
CA ILE A 486 -11.42 -9.16 12.56
C ILE A 486 -12.75 -9.34 13.29
N ALA A 487 -12.78 -9.39 14.62
CA ALA A 487 -14.04 -9.47 15.36
C ALA A 487 -14.96 -8.29 15.03
N TRP A 488 -14.42 -7.07 15.01
CA TRP A 488 -15.16 -5.85 14.70
C TRP A 488 -15.72 -5.84 13.27
N ALA A 489 -15.05 -6.44 12.27
CA ALA A 489 -15.54 -6.45 10.89
C ALA A 489 -16.41 -7.68 10.53
N TYR A 490 -16.14 -8.83 11.15
CA TYR A 490 -16.71 -10.12 10.76
C TYR A 490 -17.78 -10.64 11.72
N ARG A 491 -17.92 -10.09 12.93
CA ARG A 491 -19.02 -10.47 13.82
C ARG A 491 -20.36 -10.16 13.17
N TRP A 492 -21.19 -11.19 13.08
CA TRP A 492 -22.47 -11.17 12.39
C TRP A 492 -23.61 -10.78 13.34
N TYR A 493 -24.39 -9.77 12.97
CA TYR A 493 -25.56 -9.34 13.74
C TYR A 493 -26.85 -9.65 12.95
N PRO A 494 -27.74 -10.53 13.44
CA PRO A 494 -28.98 -10.88 12.76
C PRO A 494 -29.94 -9.68 12.68
N ASN A 495 -30.65 -9.54 11.55
CA ASN A 495 -31.76 -8.59 11.38
C ASN A 495 -31.43 -7.12 11.72
N LYS A 496 -30.17 -6.71 11.55
CA LYS A 496 -29.71 -5.32 11.64
C LYS A 496 -29.29 -4.83 10.27
N THR A 497 -29.71 -3.64 9.88
CA THR A 497 -29.16 -2.87 8.75
C THR A 497 -27.80 -2.27 9.12
N ALA A 498 -27.03 -1.79 8.14
CA ALA A 498 -25.74 -1.12 8.38
C ALA A 498 -25.85 0.07 9.36
N TRP A 499 -26.94 0.84 9.29
CA TRP A 499 -27.22 1.95 10.20
C TRP A 499 -27.55 1.47 11.63
N GLU A 500 -28.29 0.37 11.77
CA GLU A 500 -28.65 -0.19 13.07
C GLU A 500 -27.47 -0.87 13.78
N GLU A 501 -26.42 -1.26 13.06
CA GLU A 501 -25.17 -1.79 13.64
C GLU A 501 -24.29 -0.70 14.27
N LEU A 502 -24.38 0.55 13.79
CA LEU A 502 -23.47 1.64 14.20
C LEU A 502 -23.32 1.81 15.72
N PRO A 503 -24.37 1.81 16.54
CA PRO A 503 -24.21 1.95 17.99
C PRO A 503 -23.44 0.79 18.64
N LEU A 504 -23.59 -0.43 18.11
CA LEU A 504 -22.87 -1.61 18.61
C LEU A 504 -21.37 -1.51 18.27
N LEU A 505 -21.07 -1.17 17.02
CA LEU A 505 -19.70 -1.01 16.53
C LEU A 505 -18.96 0.11 17.26
N LYS A 506 -19.63 1.25 17.51
CA LYS A 506 -19.08 2.36 18.27
C LYS A 506 -18.75 1.96 19.71
N LYS A 507 -19.67 1.27 20.38
CA LYS A 507 -19.47 0.78 21.75
C LYS A 507 -18.27 -0.17 21.84
N GLU A 508 -18.07 -1.02 20.84
CA GLU A 508 -16.92 -1.92 20.78
C GLU A 508 -15.60 -1.13 20.69
N ILE A 509 -15.53 -0.12 19.81
CA ILE A 509 -14.37 0.77 19.69
C ILE A 509 -14.12 1.54 21.00
N GLU A 510 -15.18 2.14 21.57
CA GLU A 510 -15.11 2.89 22.83
C GLU A 510 -14.58 2.04 23.98
N SER A 511 -14.88 0.73 24.01
CA SER A 511 -14.37 -0.17 25.04
C SER A 511 -12.85 -0.40 24.99
N LYS A 512 -12.21 -0.07 23.87
CA LYS A 512 -10.78 -0.28 23.60
C LYS A 512 -9.98 1.00 23.40
N GLN A 513 -10.65 2.14 23.22
CA GLN A 513 -10.05 3.39 22.70
C GLN A 513 -8.90 3.97 23.55
N ASP A 514 -8.83 3.64 24.84
CA ASP A 514 -7.80 4.14 25.77
C ASP A 514 -6.68 3.13 26.03
N ASN A 515 -6.72 1.97 25.37
CA ASN A 515 -5.68 0.96 25.46
C ASN A 515 -4.82 0.99 24.18
N PRO A 516 -3.51 1.32 24.28
CA PRO A 516 -2.63 1.46 23.12
C PRO A 516 -2.48 0.17 22.30
N TYR A 517 -2.74 -1.01 22.88
CA TYR A 517 -2.69 -2.28 22.15
C TYR A 517 -3.74 -2.39 21.05
N TYR A 518 -4.80 -1.57 21.10
CA TYR A 518 -5.88 -1.56 20.12
C TYR A 518 -5.88 -0.31 19.24
N TRP A 519 -4.82 0.51 19.31
CA TRP A 519 -4.73 1.71 18.50
C TRP A 519 -4.39 1.39 17.05
N TYR A 520 -5.03 2.11 16.14
CA TYR A 520 -4.76 2.07 14.71
C TYR A 520 -3.94 3.29 14.29
N GLY A 521 -2.72 3.05 13.81
CA GLY A 521 -1.86 4.03 13.16
C GLY A 521 -1.87 3.86 11.64
N GLU A 522 -2.26 4.93 10.92
CA GLU A 522 -2.27 4.95 9.46
C GLU A 522 -0.86 4.88 8.87
N GLN A 523 -0.69 4.16 7.76
CA GLN A 523 0.54 4.18 6.99
C GLN A 523 0.77 5.56 6.37
N GLN A 524 1.95 6.14 6.57
CA GLN A 524 2.31 7.47 6.08
C GLN A 524 3.31 7.39 4.92
N ASP A 525 3.47 8.49 4.17
CA ASP A 525 4.59 8.64 3.23
C ASP A 525 5.91 8.66 4.02
N HIS A 526 6.75 7.66 3.77
CA HIS A 526 8.06 7.50 4.41
C HIS A 526 9.00 8.70 4.19
N LYS A 527 8.75 9.56 3.18
CA LYS A 527 9.55 10.77 2.93
C LYS A 527 9.15 11.95 3.80
N ASN A 528 7.97 11.90 4.42
CA ASN A 528 7.42 12.96 5.25
C ASN A 528 6.50 12.39 6.34
N THR A 529 7.04 11.50 7.16
CA THR A 529 6.36 10.99 8.36
C THR A 529 5.99 12.16 9.30
N VAL A 530 4.72 12.26 9.67
CA VAL A 530 4.20 13.30 10.56
C VAL A 530 4.06 12.76 11.98
N ASP A 531 3.38 11.63 12.15
CA ASP A 531 3.26 10.96 13.45
C ASP A 531 4.36 9.90 13.61
N PRO A 532 5.36 10.10 14.48
CA PRO A 532 6.44 9.15 14.69
C PRO A 532 6.02 7.90 15.47
N ARG A 533 4.76 7.79 15.91
CA ARG A 533 4.22 6.55 16.47
C ARG A 533 3.73 5.58 15.40
N SER A 534 3.63 6.02 14.14
CA SER A 534 3.07 5.26 13.02
C SER A 534 4.06 5.19 11.85
N GLN A 535 5.18 4.47 12.06
CA GLN A 535 6.28 4.36 11.09
C GLN A 535 6.48 2.90 10.68
N SER A 536 7.04 2.66 9.50
CA SER A 536 7.42 1.31 9.09
C SER A 536 8.78 0.92 9.66
N GLU A 537 8.97 -0.38 9.97
CA GLU A 537 10.26 -0.98 10.37
C GLU A 537 10.80 -0.54 11.74
N ASP A 538 10.02 0.19 12.54
CA ASP A 538 10.38 0.58 13.90
C ASP A 538 9.90 -0.44 14.94
N LEU A 539 10.43 -0.32 16.16
CA LEU A 539 10.07 -1.17 17.29
C LEU A 539 9.96 -0.36 18.57
N GLY A 540 8.80 -0.47 19.20
CA GLY A 540 8.51 0.03 20.53
C GLY A 540 8.25 1.54 20.63
N ASP A 541 7.90 1.96 21.84
CA ASP A 541 7.45 3.32 22.18
C ASP A 541 8.53 4.41 22.19
N ASN A 542 9.81 4.06 21.98
CA ASN A 542 10.93 5.00 22.00
C ASN A 542 11.98 4.66 20.92
N ALA A 543 11.94 5.40 19.81
CA ALA A 543 12.85 5.20 18.68
C ALA A 543 14.35 5.36 19.04
N MET A 544 14.67 6.26 19.98
CA MET A 544 16.06 6.50 20.41
C MET A 544 16.60 5.31 21.19
N LEU A 545 15.81 4.78 22.14
CA LEU A 545 16.18 3.61 22.93
C LEU A 545 16.26 2.35 22.07
N ALA A 546 15.28 2.13 21.20
CA ALA A 546 15.28 1.02 20.26
C ALA A 546 16.49 1.09 19.32
N GLY A 547 16.76 2.27 18.76
CA GLY A 547 17.95 2.55 17.95
C GLY A 547 19.24 2.25 18.72
N ALA A 548 19.36 2.68 19.98
CA ALA A 548 20.55 2.43 20.78
C ALA A 548 20.82 0.92 20.99
N TYR A 549 19.79 0.11 21.24
CA TYR A 549 19.93 -1.35 21.30
C TYR A 549 20.26 -1.96 19.94
N GLY A 550 19.64 -1.49 18.86
CA GLY A 550 19.95 -1.87 17.49
C GLY A 550 21.42 -1.58 17.12
N LEU A 551 21.94 -0.41 17.50
CA LEU A 551 23.34 -0.02 17.29
C LEU A 551 24.31 -0.95 18.03
N LYS A 552 23.98 -1.42 19.24
CA LYS A 552 24.79 -2.42 19.95
C LYS A 552 24.89 -3.71 19.13
N ASN A 553 23.79 -4.14 18.51
CA ASN A 553 23.77 -5.31 17.65
C ASN A 553 24.58 -5.10 16.36
N LEU A 554 24.41 -3.97 15.67
CA LEU A 554 25.20 -3.67 14.46
C LEU A 554 26.71 -3.62 14.74
N LYS A 555 27.13 -3.06 15.89
CA LYS A 555 28.53 -3.07 16.33
C LYS A 555 29.11 -4.49 16.51
N ARG A 556 28.28 -5.47 16.92
CA ARG A 556 28.68 -6.89 17.01
C ARG A 556 28.74 -7.58 15.65
N ILE A 557 27.91 -7.16 14.68
CA ILE A 557 27.88 -7.72 13.32
C ILE A 557 29.06 -7.23 12.48
N MET A 558 29.39 -5.94 12.53
CA MET A 558 30.46 -5.33 11.72
C MET A 558 31.80 -6.12 11.68
N PRO A 559 32.38 -6.60 12.80
CA PRO A 559 33.59 -7.43 12.76
C PRO A 559 33.40 -8.80 12.10
N GLN A 560 32.17 -9.28 11.99
CA GLN A 560 31.85 -10.62 11.51
C GLN A 560 31.50 -10.69 10.02
N ILE A 561 31.33 -9.55 9.34
CA ILE A 561 30.86 -9.50 7.95
C ILE A 561 31.66 -10.42 7.04
N ILE A 562 32.99 -10.36 7.08
CA ILE A 562 33.87 -11.25 6.29
C ILE A 562 33.60 -12.72 6.66
N ASN A 563 33.70 -13.04 7.97
CA ASN A 563 33.52 -14.39 8.48
C ASN A 563 32.16 -15.01 8.09
N TRP A 564 31.09 -14.22 8.05
CA TRP A 564 29.74 -14.70 7.74
C TRP A 564 29.45 -14.83 6.24
N THR A 565 30.28 -14.25 5.38
CA THR A 565 29.97 -14.11 3.96
C THR A 565 30.98 -14.76 3.03
N THR A 566 32.25 -14.86 3.43
CA THR A 566 33.31 -15.32 2.52
C THR A 566 33.61 -16.80 2.65
N ILE A 567 33.84 -17.45 1.50
CA ILE A 567 34.35 -18.81 1.39
C ILE A 567 35.72 -18.72 0.71
N ALA A 568 36.70 -19.52 1.14
CA ALA A 568 38.04 -19.51 0.56
C ALA A 568 37.98 -19.72 -0.98
N GLY A 569 38.64 -18.83 -1.73
CA GLY A 569 38.65 -18.84 -3.20
C GLY A 569 37.54 -18.02 -3.88
N GLN A 570 36.61 -17.41 -3.12
CA GLN A 570 35.60 -16.48 -3.66
C GLN A 570 36.01 -15.01 -3.42
N ASP A 571 35.38 -14.10 -4.16
CA ASP A 571 35.51 -12.66 -3.94
C ASP A 571 34.73 -12.19 -2.69
N TYR A 572 34.75 -10.88 -2.44
CA TYR A 572 34.09 -10.25 -1.29
C TYR A 572 32.70 -9.69 -1.62
N TYR A 573 32.09 -10.07 -2.76
CA TYR A 573 30.82 -9.50 -3.21
C TYR A 573 29.69 -9.62 -2.17
N LYS A 574 29.52 -10.80 -1.56
CA LYS A 574 28.53 -11.02 -0.49
C LYS A 574 28.82 -10.22 0.78
N ALA A 575 30.11 -9.99 1.07
CA ALA A 575 30.53 -9.13 2.17
C ALA A 575 30.11 -7.68 1.92
N GLY A 576 30.31 -7.17 0.70
CA GLY A 576 29.88 -5.83 0.29
C GLY A 576 28.36 -5.63 0.39
N LYS A 577 27.56 -6.65 0.03
CA LYS A 577 26.08 -6.61 0.18
C LYS A 577 25.64 -6.58 1.64
N LEU A 578 26.17 -7.46 2.49
CA LEU A 578 25.84 -7.45 3.92
C LEU A 578 26.30 -6.15 4.58
N TYR A 579 27.44 -5.61 4.16
CA TYR A 579 27.94 -4.33 4.64
C TYR A 579 26.99 -3.18 4.29
N MET A 580 26.53 -3.11 3.04
CA MET A 580 25.49 -2.14 2.64
C MET A 580 24.21 -2.31 3.44
N ALA A 581 23.77 -3.55 3.71
CA ALA A 581 22.58 -3.81 4.52
C ALA A 581 22.73 -3.32 5.97
N VAL A 582 23.90 -3.50 6.60
CA VAL A 582 24.17 -2.97 7.95
C VAL A 582 24.17 -1.45 7.97
N ILE A 583 24.76 -0.79 6.96
CA ILE A 583 24.70 0.67 6.83
C ILE A 583 23.26 1.15 6.63
N GLY A 584 22.49 0.47 5.77
CA GLY A 584 21.08 0.77 5.55
C GLY A 584 20.26 0.65 6.83
N GLN A 585 20.49 -0.38 7.64
CA GLN A 585 19.81 -0.54 8.93
C GLN A 585 20.22 0.52 9.95
N TRP A 586 21.50 0.91 9.98
CA TRP A 586 21.95 2.06 10.79
C TRP A 586 21.24 3.36 10.39
N TYR A 587 21.07 3.60 9.08
CA TYR A 587 20.35 4.76 8.56
C TYR A 587 18.85 4.70 8.90
N ALA A 588 18.22 3.53 8.82
CA ALA A 588 16.81 3.35 9.21
C ALA A 588 16.57 3.77 10.67
N TYR A 589 17.47 3.38 11.61
CA TYR A 589 17.37 3.83 13.00
C TYR A 589 17.50 5.36 13.14
N ALA A 590 18.40 5.98 12.36
CA ALA A 590 18.53 7.43 12.34
C ALA A 590 17.28 8.13 11.79
N ASP A 591 16.66 7.56 10.75
CA ASP A 591 15.45 8.10 10.13
C ASP A 591 14.26 8.07 11.09
N HIS A 592 14.03 6.93 11.78
CA HIS A 592 12.97 6.80 12.80
C HIS A 592 13.13 7.82 13.93
N VAL A 593 14.36 8.03 14.40
CA VAL A 593 14.67 9.05 15.42
C VAL A 593 14.40 10.45 14.88
N SER A 594 14.80 10.75 13.64
CA SER A 594 14.61 12.06 13.03
C SER A 594 13.14 12.47 12.93
N ASN A 595 12.24 11.50 12.73
CA ASN A 595 10.80 11.74 12.62
C ASN A 595 10.15 12.25 13.92
N ASN A 596 10.82 12.11 15.07
CA ASN A 596 10.37 12.70 16.32
C ASN A 596 10.54 14.22 16.37
N ILE A 597 11.48 14.80 15.61
CA ILE A 597 11.76 16.26 15.62
C ILE A 597 10.76 16.99 14.71
N GLY A 598 9.89 17.83 15.26
CA GLY A 598 8.80 18.45 14.49
C GLY A 598 7.71 17.46 14.04
N GLY A 599 7.62 16.32 14.72
CA GLY A 599 6.51 15.37 14.59
C GLY A 599 5.26 15.85 15.34
N ILE A 600 4.10 15.33 14.92
CA ILE A 600 2.78 15.62 15.50
C ILE A 600 2.06 14.29 15.72
N TYR A 601 1.57 14.06 16.93
CA TYR A 601 0.66 12.96 17.23
C TYR A 601 -0.71 13.22 16.60
N LEU A 602 -1.13 12.34 15.70
CA LEU A 602 -2.39 12.40 14.98
C LEU A 602 -3.38 11.41 15.62
N ASN A 603 -4.44 11.92 16.25
CA ASN A 603 -5.50 11.09 16.84
C ASN A 603 -6.84 11.32 16.13
N ASN A 604 -7.75 10.35 16.15
CA ASN A 604 -9.10 10.47 15.60
C ASN A 604 -10.13 10.70 16.73
N PRO A 605 -10.17 11.90 17.33
CA PRO A 605 -11.03 12.15 18.47
C PRO A 605 -12.51 12.15 18.05
N VAL A 606 -13.35 11.67 18.96
CA VAL A 606 -14.80 11.74 18.86
C VAL A 606 -15.36 12.54 20.03
N LEU A 607 -16.50 13.21 19.82
CA LEU A 607 -17.13 14.00 20.86
C LEU A 607 -17.31 13.16 22.15
N GLY A 608 -16.69 13.61 23.24
CA GLY A 608 -16.78 12.97 24.55
C GLY A 608 -15.57 12.11 24.97
N ASP A 609 -14.61 11.84 24.08
CA ASP A 609 -13.41 11.06 24.43
C ASP A 609 -12.28 11.88 25.08
N GLY A 610 -12.37 13.22 25.03
CA GLY A 610 -11.40 14.13 25.65
C GLY A 610 -10.02 14.17 24.98
N LYS A 611 -9.88 13.65 23.76
CA LYS A 611 -8.60 13.60 23.04
C LYS A 611 -8.41 14.81 22.13
N ASP A 612 -7.19 15.31 22.08
CA ASP A 612 -6.81 16.29 21.07
C ASP A 612 -6.56 15.62 19.73
N ALA A 613 -7.05 16.26 18.67
CA ALA A 613 -6.87 15.79 17.31
C ALA A 613 -5.39 15.82 16.90
N TYR A 614 -4.63 16.78 17.43
CA TYR A 614 -3.23 17.02 17.16
C TYR A 614 -2.51 17.33 18.48
N ALA A 615 -1.32 16.78 18.69
CA ALA A 615 -0.45 17.20 19.78
C ALA A 615 1.02 17.19 19.31
N PRO A 616 1.87 18.13 19.75
CA PRO A 616 3.28 18.06 19.45
C PRO A 616 3.88 16.81 20.07
N VAL A 617 4.84 16.19 19.38
CA VAL A 617 5.75 15.25 20.06
C VAL A 617 6.38 15.99 21.25
N PRO A 618 6.43 15.40 22.46
CA PRO A 618 6.90 16.10 23.65
C PRO A 618 8.27 16.74 23.44
N ARG A 619 8.41 18.01 23.83
CA ARG A 619 9.65 18.79 23.67
C ARG A 619 10.91 18.01 24.08
N GLN A 620 10.85 17.30 25.21
CA GLN A 620 11.97 16.51 25.72
C GLN A 620 12.37 15.36 24.79
N THR A 621 11.39 14.66 24.20
CA THR A 621 11.62 13.59 23.23
C THR A 621 12.31 14.12 21.97
N GLN A 622 11.95 15.32 21.51
CA GLN A 622 12.61 15.94 20.35
C GLN A 622 14.07 16.31 20.64
N ILE A 623 14.35 16.81 21.85
CA ILE A 623 15.71 17.13 22.30
C ILE A 623 16.56 15.85 22.42
N GLU A 624 15.99 14.79 23.00
CA GLU A 624 16.62 13.46 23.07
C GLU A 624 16.93 12.91 21.68
N ALA A 625 15.99 13.06 20.73
CA ALA A 625 16.19 12.66 19.35
C ALA A 625 17.38 13.41 18.70
N LEU A 626 17.47 14.73 18.88
CA LEU A 626 18.62 15.49 18.35
C LEU A 626 19.94 15.05 19.01
N ALA A 627 19.94 14.78 20.32
CA ALA A 627 21.12 14.29 21.03
C ALA A 627 21.59 12.92 20.49
N TYR A 628 20.65 12.00 20.22
CA TYR A 628 20.95 10.73 19.58
C TYR A 628 21.59 10.93 18.19
N LEU A 629 21.01 11.79 17.34
CA LEU A 629 21.55 12.07 16.02
C LEU A 629 22.95 12.69 16.08
N LYS A 630 23.19 13.60 17.04
CA LYS A 630 24.51 14.17 17.30
C LYS A 630 25.53 13.09 17.65
N GLU A 631 25.18 12.19 18.56
CA GLU A 631 26.11 11.16 19.06
C GLU A 631 26.42 10.08 18.01
N HIS A 632 25.42 9.68 17.23
CA HIS A 632 25.52 8.47 16.41
C HIS A 632 25.52 8.71 14.90
N VAL A 633 25.17 9.92 14.45
CA VAL A 633 24.89 10.18 13.03
C VAL A 633 25.63 11.38 12.45
N PHE A 634 25.67 12.51 13.16
CA PHE A 634 26.35 13.71 12.67
C PHE A 634 27.84 13.49 12.42
N THR A 635 28.48 12.69 13.26
CA THR A 635 29.82 12.16 12.97
C THR A 635 29.67 10.68 12.63
N LEU A 636 30.07 10.30 11.41
CA LEU A 636 29.86 8.92 10.97
C LEU A 636 30.82 7.98 11.70
N PRO A 637 30.30 6.93 12.36
CA PRO A 637 31.10 6.19 13.32
C PRO A 637 32.24 5.38 12.69
N GLU A 638 33.43 5.41 13.30
CA GLU A 638 34.59 4.62 12.84
C GLU A 638 34.30 3.11 12.81
N TRP A 639 33.50 2.62 13.76
CA TRP A 639 33.11 1.20 13.83
C TRP A 639 32.26 0.76 12.62
N LEU A 640 31.58 1.68 11.95
CA LEU A 640 30.77 1.42 10.77
C LEU A 640 31.64 1.44 9.50
N PHE A 641 32.66 2.31 9.44
CA PHE A 641 33.56 2.46 8.28
C PHE A 641 34.96 1.89 8.56
N ARG A 642 35.03 0.58 8.83
CA ARG A 642 36.27 -0.08 9.24
C ARG A 642 37.26 -0.24 8.09
N LYS A 643 38.50 0.17 8.29
CA LYS A 643 39.58 0.04 7.30
C LYS A 643 39.81 -1.41 6.86
N GLU A 644 39.74 -2.36 7.80
CA GLU A 644 39.94 -3.79 7.48
C GLU A 644 38.90 -4.30 6.48
N LEU A 645 37.66 -3.80 6.54
CA LEU A 645 36.59 -4.18 5.62
C LEU A 645 36.69 -3.41 4.31
N MET A 646 36.88 -2.09 4.38
CA MET A 646 36.94 -1.21 3.20
C MET A 646 38.14 -1.49 2.29
N THR A 647 39.21 -2.10 2.82
CA THR A 647 40.36 -2.55 2.00
C THR A 647 40.12 -3.89 1.30
N LYS A 648 39.01 -4.57 1.59
CA LYS A 648 38.60 -5.83 0.96
C LYS A 648 37.39 -5.66 0.05
N THR A 649 36.45 -4.82 0.44
CA THR A 649 35.23 -4.50 -0.31
C THR A 649 34.60 -3.20 0.17
N PHE A 650 34.02 -2.45 -0.76
CA PHE A 650 33.13 -1.33 -0.42
C PHE A 650 31.69 -1.83 -0.24
N PRO A 651 30.84 -1.09 0.49
CA PRO A 651 29.40 -1.32 0.46
C PRO A 651 28.92 -1.30 -0.98
N LEU A 652 28.10 -2.28 -1.40
CA LEU A 652 27.66 -2.37 -2.79
C LEU A 652 26.19 -2.76 -2.91
N LYS A 653 25.59 -2.39 -4.04
CA LYS A 653 24.24 -2.75 -4.45
C LYS A 653 24.24 -3.19 -5.91
N ASP A 654 23.35 -4.10 -6.26
CA ASP A 654 23.15 -4.49 -7.67
C ASP A 654 22.39 -3.42 -8.43
N SER A 655 22.77 -3.21 -9.69
CA SER A 655 22.07 -2.35 -10.64
C SER A 655 21.92 -3.10 -11.98
N PRO A 656 21.02 -2.65 -12.89
CA PRO A 656 20.86 -3.28 -14.20
C PRO A 656 22.15 -3.34 -15.04
N VAL A 657 23.13 -2.47 -14.77
CA VAL A 657 24.41 -2.41 -15.49
C VAL A 657 25.58 -3.06 -14.72
N GLY A 658 25.28 -3.78 -13.63
CA GLY A 658 26.26 -4.46 -12.79
C GLY A 658 26.28 -3.93 -11.35
N SER A 659 27.16 -4.51 -10.53
CA SER A 659 27.29 -4.13 -9.12
C SER A 659 27.93 -2.75 -8.98
N PHE A 660 27.30 -1.89 -8.19
CA PHE A 660 27.75 -0.53 -7.91
C PHE A 660 28.35 -0.47 -6.51
N GLU A 661 29.65 -0.17 -6.43
CA GLU A 661 30.37 0.00 -5.17
C GLU A 661 30.37 1.47 -4.72
N TYR A 662 30.09 1.70 -3.44
CA TYR A 662 30.00 3.03 -2.86
C TYR A 662 31.29 3.41 -2.14
N ALA A 663 32.00 4.39 -2.67
CA ALA A 663 33.18 4.95 -2.01
C ALA A 663 32.80 5.49 -0.61
N PRO A 664 33.56 5.17 0.46
CA PRO A 664 33.20 5.50 1.84
C PRO A 664 32.92 6.99 2.07
N TYR A 665 33.73 7.88 1.50
CA TYR A 665 33.54 9.32 1.63
C TYR A 665 32.21 9.79 1.00
N THR A 666 31.90 9.32 -0.21
CA THR A 666 30.66 9.67 -0.91
C THR A 666 29.45 9.17 -0.13
N LEU A 667 29.48 7.91 0.31
CA LEU A 667 28.39 7.31 1.06
C LEU A 667 28.14 8.04 2.40
N LYS A 668 29.22 8.33 3.13
CA LYS A 668 29.20 9.16 4.34
C LYS A 668 28.50 10.50 4.07
N ARG A 669 28.91 11.21 3.02
CA ARG A 669 28.37 12.52 2.67
C ARG A 669 26.89 12.44 2.30
N GLU A 670 26.48 11.48 1.48
CA GLU A 670 25.11 11.33 0.98
C GLU A 670 24.11 11.03 2.10
N PHE A 671 24.43 10.10 3.01
CA PHE A 671 23.55 9.80 4.14
C PHE A 671 23.41 10.98 5.10
N GLN A 672 24.54 11.63 5.43
CA GLN A 672 24.51 12.80 6.30
C GLN A 672 23.73 13.97 5.66
N TYR A 673 23.91 14.19 4.35
CA TYR A 673 23.16 15.19 3.59
C TYR A 673 21.66 14.87 3.58
N SER A 674 21.28 13.62 3.30
CA SER A 674 19.88 13.17 3.26
C SER A 674 19.17 13.41 4.60
N LEU A 675 19.80 13.01 5.72
CA LEU A 675 19.25 13.22 7.05
C LEU A 675 19.09 14.70 7.38
N LEU A 676 20.14 15.51 7.18
CA LEU A 676 20.07 16.95 7.45
C LEU A 676 19.05 17.64 6.53
N TYR A 677 18.90 17.17 5.29
CA TYR A 677 17.89 17.68 4.37
C TYR A 677 16.50 17.43 4.92
N ASN A 678 16.23 16.21 5.40
CA ASN A 678 14.96 15.82 6.03
C ASN A 678 14.65 16.65 7.30
N LEU A 679 15.66 16.96 8.11
CA LEU A 679 15.52 17.80 9.30
C LEU A 679 15.20 19.27 8.97
N LEU A 680 15.63 19.77 7.81
CA LEU A 680 15.47 21.17 7.39
C LEU A 680 14.42 21.36 6.31
N GLN A 681 13.61 20.33 6.03
CA GLN A 681 12.50 20.45 5.07
C GLN A 681 11.51 21.52 5.53
N ASP A 682 11.03 22.33 4.59
CA ASP A 682 10.11 23.44 4.88
C ASP A 682 8.84 22.95 5.59
N GLN A 683 8.30 21.80 5.19
CA GLN A 683 7.11 21.22 5.81
C GLN A 683 7.32 20.85 7.28
N ARG A 684 8.49 20.29 7.64
CA ARG A 684 8.83 19.95 9.03
C ARG A 684 8.95 21.20 9.89
N LEU A 685 9.68 22.20 9.40
CA LEU A 685 9.84 23.46 10.11
C LEU A 685 8.49 24.16 10.29
N LEU A 686 7.63 24.19 9.26
CA LEU A 686 6.28 24.74 9.38
C LEU A 686 5.44 24.01 10.44
N ARG A 687 5.49 22.68 10.52
CA ARG A 687 4.83 21.94 11.60
C ARG A 687 5.30 22.38 12.99
N MET A 688 6.60 22.66 13.16
CA MET A 688 7.11 23.18 14.43
C MET A 688 6.53 24.57 14.75
N THR A 689 6.43 25.47 13.77
CA THR A 689 5.76 26.78 13.95
C THR A 689 4.30 26.62 14.35
N GLU A 690 3.54 25.76 13.66
CA GLU A 690 2.12 25.54 13.95
C GLU A 690 1.93 24.99 15.37
N MET A 691 2.78 24.05 15.80
CA MET A 691 2.71 23.51 17.16
C MET A 691 3.14 24.53 18.22
N GLU A 692 4.13 25.38 17.95
CA GLU A 692 4.49 26.50 18.83
C GLU A 692 3.34 27.51 18.96
N LEU A 693 2.65 27.82 17.85
CA LEU A 693 1.52 28.74 17.85
C LEU A 693 0.33 28.21 18.66
N LEU A 694 0.04 26.91 18.56
CA LEU A 694 -1.11 26.30 19.23
C LEU A 694 -0.84 25.96 20.71
N PHE A 695 0.35 25.47 21.05
CA PHE A 695 0.64 24.91 22.37
C PHE A 695 1.65 25.73 23.19
N GLY A 696 2.29 26.74 22.58
CA GLY A 696 3.32 27.55 23.20
C GLY A 696 4.68 26.84 23.35
N ARG A 697 5.70 27.62 23.71
CA ARG A 697 7.11 27.16 23.82
C ARG A 697 7.37 26.18 24.97
N ASP A 698 6.46 26.12 25.96
CA ASP A 698 6.60 25.19 27.08
C ASP A 698 6.32 23.74 26.67
N GLN A 699 5.43 23.54 25.69
CA GLN A 699 5.03 22.22 25.21
C GLN A 699 5.65 21.86 23.85
N ALA A 700 5.82 22.84 22.96
CA ALA A 700 6.39 22.64 21.62
C ALA A 700 7.84 23.14 21.53
N TRP A 701 8.68 22.43 20.78
CA TRP A 701 10.06 22.86 20.51
C TRP A 701 10.10 23.87 19.36
N SER A 702 10.59 25.08 19.62
CA SER A 702 10.62 26.14 18.61
C SER A 702 11.72 25.91 17.56
N ILE A 703 11.50 26.43 16.35
CA ILE A 703 12.52 26.39 15.28
C ILE A 703 13.80 27.13 15.72
N GLU A 704 13.64 28.25 16.43
CA GLU A 704 14.77 29.05 16.91
C GLU A 704 15.70 28.22 17.80
N GLU A 705 15.13 27.52 18.79
CA GLU A 705 15.88 26.65 19.70
C GLU A 705 16.50 25.47 18.96
N PHE A 706 15.75 24.83 18.05
CA PHE A 706 16.21 23.72 17.25
C PHE A 706 17.42 24.10 16.39
N LEU A 707 17.32 25.15 15.58
CA LEU A 707 18.40 25.59 14.70
C LEU A 707 19.61 26.12 15.48
N LYS A 708 19.38 26.82 16.60
CA LYS A 708 20.47 27.23 17.50
C LYS A 708 21.24 26.03 18.03
N THR A 709 20.54 25.00 18.50
CA THR A 709 21.17 23.78 19.03
C THR A 709 21.93 23.06 17.92
N LEU A 710 21.31 22.89 16.76
CA LEU A 710 21.93 22.27 15.59
C LEU A 710 23.22 23.00 15.15
N ARG A 711 23.19 24.34 15.10
CA ARG A 711 24.37 25.16 14.80
C ARG A 711 25.47 24.99 15.85
N GLN A 712 25.11 25.01 17.13
CA GLN A 712 26.08 24.84 18.22
C GLN A 712 26.77 23.48 18.15
N ASP A 713 26.03 22.43 17.80
CA ASP A 713 26.56 21.08 17.68
C ASP A 713 27.45 20.92 16.43
N ILE A 714 26.98 21.36 15.26
CA ILE A 714 27.72 21.24 13.99
C ILE A 714 29.01 22.07 14.00
N PHE A 715 28.98 23.25 14.62
CA PHE A 715 30.13 24.16 14.68
C PHE A 715 30.88 24.11 16.01
N ALA A 716 30.69 23.08 16.84
CA ALA A 716 31.33 22.98 18.16
C ALA A 716 32.86 23.18 18.10
N LYS A 717 33.55 22.53 17.14
CA LYS A 717 35.00 22.69 16.92
C LYS A 717 35.39 24.09 16.46
N THR A 718 34.56 24.73 15.62
CA THR A 718 34.75 26.10 15.15
C THR A 718 34.59 27.12 16.29
N ILE A 719 33.58 26.93 17.14
CA ILE A 719 33.37 27.74 18.36
C ILE A 719 34.59 27.61 19.29
N ALA A 720 35.11 26.40 19.44
CA ALA A 720 36.32 26.13 20.23
C ALA A 720 37.63 26.51 19.53
N LYS A 721 37.58 27.07 18.31
CA LYS A 721 38.76 27.46 17.49
C LYS A 721 39.76 26.32 17.27
N GLN A 722 39.28 25.09 17.14
CA GLN A 722 40.08 23.89 16.91
C GLN A 722 40.31 23.65 15.41
N ASN A 723 41.32 22.84 15.07
CA ASN A 723 41.49 22.30 13.72
C ASN A 723 40.29 21.43 13.34
N LEU A 724 39.80 21.59 12.11
CA LEU A 724 38.74 20.75 11.57
C LEU A 724 39.34 19.57 10.82
N ASP A 725 38.87 18.37 11.11
CA ASP A 725 39.10 17.19 10.28
C ASP A 725 38.15 17.16 9.09
N ILE A 726 38.32 16.19 8.20
CA ILE A 726 37.50 16.05 7.00
C ILE A 726 36.02 15.84 7.34
N ASP A 727 35.71 15.10 8.40
CA ASP A 727 34.34 14.80 8.81
C ASP A 727 33.64 16.05 9.37
N ALA A 728 34.33 16.88 10.18
CA ALA A 728 33.78 18.16 10.65
C ALA A 728 33.53 19.14 9.50
N ARG A 729 34.48 19.24 8.54
CA ARG A 729 34.29 20.08 7.35
C ARG A 729 33.12 19.62 6.49
N MET A 730 32.97 18.31 6.30
CA MET A 730 31.85 17.72 5.55
C MET A 730 30.51 18.02 6.22
N LEU A 731 30.41 17.88 7.54
CA LEU A 731 29.19 18.20 8.30
C LEU A 731 28.80 19.67 8.16
N GLN A 732 29.75 20.58 8.35
CA GLN A 732 29.52 22.02 8.18
C GLN A 732 29.11 22.36 6.74
N GLN A 733 29.78 21.78 5.76
CA GLN A 733 29.48 21.97 4.35
C GLN A 733 28.09 21.46 3.97
N ASN A 734 27.73 20.24 4.36
CA ASN A 734 26.42 19.66 4.06
C ASN A 734 25.29 20.51 4.65
N TYR A 735 25.43 20.96 5.91
CA TYR A 735 24.45 21.82 6.55
C TYR A 735 24.25 23.15 5.81
N ILE A 736 25.34 23.82 5.44
CA ILE A 736 25.29 25.06 4.66
C ILE A 736 24.72 24.79 3.26
N ASP A 737 25.18 23.77 2.55
CA ASP A 737 24.71 23.43 1.20
C ASP A 737 23.19 23.21 1.19
N ILE A 738 22.60 22.59 2.22
CA ILE A 738 21.15 22.41 2.34
C ILE A 738 20.42 23.73 2.55
N LEU A 739 20.92 24.58 3.46
CA LEU A 739 20.34 25.91 3.69
C LEU A 739 20.38 26.75 2.40
N LEU A 740 21.47 26.67 1.63
CA LEU A 740 21.63 27.34 0.34
C LEU A 740 20.68 26.78 -0.72
N VAL A 741 20.64 25.45 -0.91
CA VAL A 741 19.77 24.80 -1.90
C VAL A 741 18.30 25.09 -1.62
N THR A 742 17.88 25.00 -0.37
CA THR A 742 16.47 25.27 0.01
C THR A 742 16.13 26.76 -0.08
N ASN A 743 17.04 27.67 0.27
CA ASN A 743 16.89 29.11 0.07
C ASN A 743 16.77 29.47 -1.43
N ASN A 744 17.65 28.93 -2.28
CA ASN A 744 17.63 29.18 -3.72
C ASN A 744 16.37 28.61 -4.38
N LYS A 745 15.99 27.35 -4.08
CA LYS A 745 14.73 26.77 -4.55
C LYS A 745 13.52 27.60 -4.15
N SER A 746 13.52 28.17 -2.94
CA SER A 746 12.44 29.04 -2.46
C SER A 746 12.41 30.37 -3.21
N MET A 747 13.57 30.95 -3.54
CA MET A 747 13.68 32.15 -4.37
C MET A 747 13.25 31.92 -5.82
N ASP A 748 13.59 30.78 -6.43
CA ASP A 748 13.12 30.42 -7.77
C ASP A 748 11.58 30.28 -7.80
N LYS A 749 10.99 29.77 -6.71
CA LYS A 749 9.53 29.72 -6.52
C LYS A 749 8.88 31.10 -6.40
N LEU A 750 9.61 32.14 -5.94
CA LEU A 750 9.11 33.52 -5.90
C LEU A 750 9.13 34.17 -7.29
N ASN A 751 10.12 33.82 -8.12
CA ASN A 751 10.26 34.34 -9.49
C ASN A 751 9.31 33.68 -10.50
N THR A 752 8.73 32.54 -10.14
CA THR A 752 7.70 31.89 -10.94
C THR A 752 6.33 32.51 -10.65
N LYS A 753 5.79 33.27 -11.61
CA LYS A 753 4.43 33.85 -11.57
C LYS A 753 3.34 32.76 -11.66
N LYS A 754 3.21 31.93 -10.63
CA LYS A 754 2.05 31.04 -10.46
C LYS A 754 1.32 31.42 -9.17
N LEU A 755 0.47 32.45 -9.27
CA LEU A 755 -0.58 32.77 -8.28
C LEU A 755 -1.59 31.61 -8.11
N SER A 756 -1.54 30.62 -9.00
CA SER A 756 -2.45 29.46 -9.04
C SER A 756 -2.67 28.81 -7.69
N PHE A 757 -1.66 28.77 -6.81
CA PHE A 757 -1.78 28.11 -5.52
C PHE A 757 -2.55 28.94 -4.47
N VAL A 758 -2.30 30.25 -4.38
CA VAL A 758 -3.08 31.14 -3.49
C VAL A 758 -4.50 31.27 -4.01
N ASP A 759 -4.68 31.34 -5.33
CA ASP A 759 -6.00 31.33 -5.94
C ASP A 759 -6.72 30.00 -5.68
N GLN A 760 -6.05 28.85 -5.76
CA GLN A 760 -6.60 27.54 -5.38
C GLN A 760 -6.98 27.49 -3.89
N PHE A 761 -6.10 27.94 -2.99
CA PHE A 761 -6.40 27.97 -1.56
C PHE A 761 -7.56 28.92 -1.25
N MET A 762 -7.56 30.13 -1.80
CA MET A 762 -8.64 31.10 -1.61
C MET A 762 -9.94 30.64 -2.27
N GLN A 763 -9.90 29.87 -3.37
CA GLN A 763 -11.07 29.20 -3.92
C GLN A 763 -11.59 28.09 -3.01
N ALA A 764 -10.70 27.29 -2.41
CA ALA A 764 -11.06 26.23 -1.48
C ALA A 764 -11.56 26.76 -0.11
N ALA A 765 -10.97 27.85 0.38
CA ALA A 765 -11.26 28.43 1.69
C ALA A 765 -12.43 29.44 1.67
N LYS A 766 -12.81 29.96 0.49
CA LYS A 766 -14.02 30.79 0.38
C LYS A 766 -15.25 29.91 0.64
N PRO A 767 -16.18 30.33 1.51
CA PRO A 767 -17.46 29.66 1.60
C PRO A 767 -18.10 29.66 0.22
N VAL A 768 -18.40 28.48 -0.31
CA VAL A 768 -19.06 28.35 -1.60
C VAL A 768 -20.53 28.72 -1.40
N PHE A 769 -20.83 30.03 -1.47
CA PHE A 769 -22.20 30.54 -1.36
C PHE A 769 -23.06 30.16 -2.59
N CYS A 770 -22.42 29.78 -3.71
CA CYS A 770 -23.05 29.26 -4.92
C CYS A 770 -22.10 28.29 -5.63
N PRO A 771 -22.35 26.96 -5.64
CA PRO A 771 -21.43 25.95 -6.19
C PRO A 771 -21.22 26.01 -7.71
N VAL A 772 -22.08 26.71 -8.44
CA VAL A 772 -22.14 26.68 -9.91
C VAL A 772 -21.06 27.56 -10.56
N HIS A 773 -20.49 28.53 -9.84
CA HIS A 773 -19.49 29.46 -10.40
C HIS A 773 -18.02 29.03 -10.18
N GLY A 774 -17.78 27.84 -9.63
CA GLY A 774 -16.44 27.29 -9.34
C GLY A 774 -15.98 26.15 -10.25
N VAL A 775 -16.72 25.83 -11.32
CA VAL A 775 -16.41 24.68 -12.19
C VAL A 775 -15.25 25.03 -13.14
N ALA A 776 -14.03 25.01 -12.62
CA ALA A 776 -12.80 24.97 -13.39
C ALA A 776 -11.91 23.83 -12.87
N HIS A 777 -11.80 22.80 -13.70
CA HIS A 777 -10.93 21.62 -13.68
C HIS A 777 -9.89 21.45 -12.56
N GLY A 778 -9.94 20.27 -11.94
CA GLY A 778 -8.73 19.50 -11.60
C GLY A 778 -8.22 19.68 -10.18
N ILE A 779 -8.97 19.20 -9.19
CA ILE A 779 -8.38 18.71 -7.95
C ILE A 779 -8.94 17.31 -7.76
N GLY A 780 -8.15 16.30 -8.11
CA GLY A 780 -8.42 14.96 -7.65
C GLY A 780 -8.28 14.98 -6.13
N GLU A 781 -9.34 14.66 -5.40
CA GLU A 781 -9.22 14.30 -3.99
C GLU A 781 -8.38 13.02 -3.93
N GLU A 782 -7.09 13.15 -3.63
CA GLU A 782 -6.31 12.01 -3.14
C GLU A 782 -6.92 11.61 -1.80
N ASN A 783 -7.75 10.57 -1.85
CA ASN A 783 -8.42 10.01 -0.69
C ASN A 783 -7.42 9.33 0.27
N ASN A 784 -7.75 9.47 1.56
CA ASN A 784 -7.46 8.54 2.67
C ASN A 784 -6.14 8.65 3.45
N LEU A 785 -5.46 9.79 3.44
CA LEU A 785 -4.50 10.10 4.50
C LEU A 785 -4.85 11.41 5.18
N ARG A 786 -4.85 11.42 6.51
CA ARG A 786 -4.97 12.66 7.26
C ARG A 786 -3.74 13.51 7.02
N ASN A 787 -3.88 14.51 6.15
CA ASN A 787 -2.77 15.38 5.79
C ASN A 787 -2.83 16.68 6.60
N VAL A 788 -1.79 16.97 7.37
CA VAL A 788 -1.58 18.31 7.94
C VAL A 788 -1.04 19.20 6.83
N HIS A 789 -1.95 19.83 6.08
CA HIS A 789 -1.58 20.63 4.93
C HIS A 789 -0.92 21.96 5.34
N VAL A 790 0.40 21.91 5.54
CA VAL A 790 1.26 23.09 5.77
C VAL A 790 1.96 23.60 4.50
N SER A 791 1.78 22.93 3.35
CA SER A 791 2.38 23.31 2.06
C SER A 791 1.83 24.63 1.51
N GLY A 792 0.69 25.08 2.03
CA GLY A 792 -0.06 26.27 1.63
C GLY A 792 0.79 27.53 1.49
N MET A 793 1.72 27.68 2.43
CA MET A 793 2.52 28.88 2.64
C MET A 793 4.02 28.63 2.50
N SER A 794 4.43 27.47 1.95
CA SER A 794 5.86 27.19 1.73
C SER A 794 6.52 28.20 0.77
N ARG A 795 5.73 29.05 0.09
CA ARG A 795 6.17 30.12 -0.81
C ARG A 795 6.30 31.48 -0.13
N THR A 796 5.76 31.67 1.09
CA THR A 796 5.70 32.98 1.76
C THR A 796 6.57 33.02 3.01
N ALA A 797 7.75 33.62 2.83
CA ALA A 797 8.62 34.33 3.77
C ALA A 797 9.15 33.69 5.07
N GLU A 798 8.37 32.98 5.89
CA GLU A 798 8.86 32.63 7.25
C GLU A 798 9.99 31.60 7.22
N MET A 799 9.83 30.48 6.51
CA MET A 799 10.89 29.46 6.42
C MET A 799 12.15 30.01 5.75
N LEU A 800 11.97 30.88 4.75
CA LEU A 800 13.08 31.58 4.10
C LEU A 800 13.81 32.51 5.09
N THR A 801 13.06 33.25 5.90
CA THR A 801 13.58 34.20 6.89
C THR A 801 14.38 33.47 7.95
N VAL A 802 13.82 32.37 8.49
CA VAL A 802 14.49 31.57 9.52
C VAL A 802 15.77 30.93 8.98
N LYS A 803 15.76 30.38 7.77
CA LYS A 803 16.96 29.82 7.12
C LYS A 803 18.02 30.88 6.79
N ARG A 804 17.61 32.09 6.37
CA ARG A 804 18.53 33.22 6.16
C ARG A 804 19.12 33.73 7.46
N ALA A 805 18.31 33.84 8.51
CA ALA A 805 18.78 34.19 9.84
C ALA A 805 19.83 33.18 10.31
N GLU A 806 19.59 31.89 10.07
CA GLU A 806 20.56 30.82 10.35
C GLU A 806 21.88 31.02 9.58
N LEU A 807 21.82 31.23 8.26
CA LEU A 807 23.00 31.54 7.44
C LEU A 807 23.77 32.78 7.95
N ILE A 808 23.08 33.82 8.40
CA ILE A 808 23.69 35.03 8.98
C ILE A 808 24.40 34.70 10.31
N GLN A 809 23.81 33.88 11.17
CA GLN A 809 24.45 33.45 12.42
C GLN A 809 25.69 32.61 12.16
N ILE A 810 25.63 31.68 11.20
CA ILE A 810 26.78 30.89 10.76
C ILE A 810 27.87 31.80 10.18
N GLN A 811 27.51 32.78 9.33
CA GLN A 811 28.47 33.73 8.76
C GLN A 811 29.23 34.50 9.85
N LYS A 812 28.52 35.01 10.87
CA LYS A 812 29.14 35.70 12.01
C LYS A 812 30.09 34.79 12.77
N LEU A 813 29.67 33.54 13.01
CA LEU A 813 30.48 32.54 13.70
C LEU A 813 31.78 32.23 12.94
N ILE A 814 31.69 31.95 11.64
CA ILE A 814 32.85 31.63 10.81
C ILE A 814 33.78 32.84 10.70
N LYS A 815 33.26 34.07 10.53
CA LYS A 815 34.09 35.29 10.53
C LYS A 815 34.90 35.45 11.82
N ALA A 816 34.31 35.12 12.98
CA ALA A 816 35.00 35.19 14.26
C ALA A 816 36.11 34.12 14.43
N ALA A 817 36.03 33.02 13.67
CA ALA A 817 36.97 31.91 13.70
C ALA A 817 37.87 31.80 12.45
N GLN A 818 37.74 32.70 11.47
CA GLN A 818 38.34 32.57 10.13
C GLN A 818 39.87 32.47 10.11
N SER A 819 40.55 33.00 11.13
CA SER A 819 42.01 32.95 11.29
C SER A 819 42.48 31.85 12.26
N SER A 820 41.57 31.00 12.72
CA SER A 820 41.89 29.87 13.61
C SER A 820 42.14 28.58 12.85
N GLY A 821 42.88 27.68 13.47
CA GLY A 821 43.21 26.37 12.94
C GLY A 821 44.28 26.37 11.84
N ASP A 822 44.50 25.21 11.24
CA ASP A 822 45.47 24.98 10.17
C ASP A 822 45.02 25.56 8.81
N PHE A 823 45.90 25.47 7.80
CA PHE A 823 45.63 25.98 6.46
C PHE A 823 44.33 25.42 5.87
N THR A 824 44.07 24.12 6.03
CA THR A 824 42.87 23.47 5.48
C THR A 824 41.60 23.95 6.18
N THR A 825 41.66 24.18 7.49
CA THR A 825 40.56 24.75 8.28
C THR A 825 40.26 26.18 7.84
N GLN A 826 41.28 27.02 7.67
CA GLN A 826 41.13 28.40 7.22
C GLN A 826 40.57 28.47 5.78
N ALA A 827 41.09 27.64 4.88
CA ALA A 827 40.60 27.55 3.49
C ALA A 827 39.13 27.10 3.43
N HIS A 828 38.73 26.16 4.29
CA HIS A 828 37.35 25.73 4.42
C HIS A 828 36.42 26.87 4.88
N TYR A 829 36.83 27.62 5.91
CA TYR A 829 36.07 28.79 6.35
C TYR A 829 35.93 29.85 5.26
N GLN A 830 36.98 30.09 4.48
CA GLN A 830 36.92 31.02 3.34
C GLN A 830 35.93 30.54 2.26
N ASP A 831 35.95 29.26 1.89
CA ASP A 831 34.99 28.69 0.93
C ASP A 831 33.54 28.81 1.43
N LEU A 832 33.27 28.42 2.69
CA LEU A 832 31.94 28.56 3.28
C LEU A 832 31.47 30.02 3.30
N LEU A 833 32.33 30.96 3.67
CA LEU A 833 32.00 32.39 3.62
C LEU A 833 31.70 32.87 2.21
N MET A 834 32.47 32.44 1.20
CA MET A 834 32.20 32.77 -0.20
C MET A 834 30.82 32.26 -0.64
N ARG A 835 30.47 31.01 -0.33
CA ARG A 835 29.16 30.43 -0.63
C ARG A 835 28.01 31.18 0.05
N ILE A 836 28.14 31.43 1.36
CA ILE A 836 27.11 32.14 2.14
C ILE A 836 26.94 33.56 1.61
N ASN A 837 28.04 34.28 1.38
CA ASN A 837 28.01 35.64 0.86
C ASN A 837 27.36 35.68 -0.53
N SER A 838 27.68 34.72 -1.41
CA SER A 838 27.07 34.65 -2.74
C SER A 838 25.56 34.44 -2.70
N SER A 839 25.02 33.71 -1.72
CA SER A 839 23.58 33.47 -1.60
C SER A 839 22.84 34.61 -0.87
N LEU A 840 23.47 35.21 0.14
CA LEU A 840 22.93 36.38 0.84
C LEU A 840 23.00 37.65 -0.02
N ASN A 841 24.03 37.78 -0.87
CA ASN A 841 24.18 38.84 -1.86
C ASN A 841 23.57 38.41 -3.21
N THR A 842 22.26 38.14 -3.22
CA THR A 842 21.52 38.27 -4.47
C THR A 842 21.54 39.75 -4.82
N SER A 843 22.41 40.10 -5.76
CA SER A 843 22.66 41.44 -6.28
C SER A 843 21.37 42.20 -6.59
N ASN A 844 21.44 43.51 -6.32
CA ASN A 844 20.56 44.57 -6.83
C ASN A 844 20.11 44.38 -8.27
#